data_AF-A0A6N3BD86-F1
#
_entry.id   AF-A0A6N3BD86-F1
#
_cell.length_a   1.000
_cell.length_b   1.000
_cell.length_c   1.000
_cell.angle_alpha   90.00
_cell.angle_beta   90.00
_cell.angle_gamma   90.00
#
_symmetry.space_group_name_H-M   'P 1'
#
loop_
_entity.id
_entity.type
_entity.pdbx_description
1 polymer ?
#
loop_
_entity_poly.entity_id
_entity_poly.type
_entity_poly.pdbx_seq_one_letter_code
_entity_poly.pdbx_strand_id
1 'polypeptide(L)'
;MGKKIKIAKQEKKGTKEKVWIVIALISMAVYIGWRLFFTIPDHNVYGWLATICGICLAVSETISMLEGTEHFARLGKKSEPDMPVVPFGWYPDVDILIATHNEETELLYKTVNGCRHMDYPDKSKVHIYICDDGNRPEMAELSKKMRVGYFGLADNKEAKAGNLNHAIGKTTSPWIVTFDSDMIPTHNFLMETVPYIFLPRMKKKKDGSWEERTEEEKNEKYKIGFIQTPQSFYNPDMFQYNFFSESRIPNEQDFFFREINVGRNNANAPIYAGSNTLISREALEAVGGIATGTITEDFETGIKIQAKGYSCYAVDKTLAHGLAPTDIDNLIKQRVRWGRGCITSLRRTNLLFNPHIKLNAKISYLACWMYWWTFFRRFIYIVSPILFILFGIPVVICSLKELIFIWLPSYVLYNQALKVTSGAIRNKRWSNTVDTVIFPYMIIPVLLETLFIRQKKFNVTSKRRDIVRRSDIMLAIPQMILLVFDAVALVMAVAGALRTQNYGAAVIIYWLVLNAQHLIMALFFMSGRRNLRTTDRFYAEVPVEISYQGKQYYGLTCDFSETGLAVLCDKSIYMPHGEEQMSIKIKTDRYKAKLDAKCVHVQKKGDKWKYGIQITGMDGTDKDEYFQILYDRDHSLAKTMSPSVSMIDDIFLNVQRRSAHTKNSKRQLPRIELNRTMETADGKSIRVLNCNYEYLLVEASGELPDKMELRIPGTETVMKCVKTGQKAGLYYLDNWKELLFCDAFEQLFALSEAKENKVS
;
A
#
# COMPACT_ATOMS: atom_id res chain seq x y z
N MET A 1 -1.41 -21.84 3.21
CA MET A 1 0.03 -22.16 2.99
C MET A 1 0.86 -20.87 3.02
N GLY A 2 1.27 -20.45 4.23
CA GLY A 2 2.12 -19.27 4.40
C GLY A 2 3.58 -19.61 4.21
N LYS A 3 4.10 -19.52 2.98
CA LYS A 3 5.55 -19.39 2.82
C LYS A 3 5.94 -18.09 3.51
N LYS A 4 6.70 -18.16 4.60
CA LYS A 4 7.46 -17.00 5.11
C LYS A 4 8.32 -16.51 3.95
N ILE A 5 7.85 -15.46 3.26
CA ILE A 5 8.62 -14.79 2.23
C ILE A 5 9.75 -14.11 2.98
N LYS A 6 10.93 -14.74 3.00
CA LYS A 6 12.16 -14.07 3.37
C LYS A 6 12.33 -12.93 2.38
N ILE A 7 12.04 -11.70 2.81
CA ILE A 7 12.57 -10.51 2.14
C ILE A 7 14.08 -10.73 2.16
N ALA A 8 14.68 -10.86 0.97
CA ALA A 8 16.11 -11.09 0.86
C ALA A 8 16.82 -9.95 1.59
N LYS A 9 17.47 -10.26 2.71
CA LYS A 9 18.37 -9.30 3.37
C LYS A 9 19.35 -8.82 2.30
N GLN A 10 19.60 -7.51 2.23
CA GLN A 10 20.59 -6.94 1.32
C GLN A 10 21.99 -7.44 1.72
N GLU A 11 22.36 -8.61 1.24
CA GLU A 11 23.69 -9.16 1.38
C GLU A 11 24.67 -8.40 0.47
N LYS A 12 25.95 -8.43 0.84
CA LYS A 12 27.02 -7.78 0.09
C LYS A 12 27.10 -8.43 -1.29
N LYS A 13 26.90 -7.64 -2.36
CA LYS A 13 26.94 -8.14 -3.74
C LYS A 13 28.29 -8.77 -4.08
N GLY A 14 28.25 -9.90 -4.77
CA GLY A 14 29.42 -10.67 -5.19
C GLY A 14 30.24 -9.97 -6.29
N THR A 15 31.35 -10.60 -6.68
CA THR A 15 32.28 -10.05 -7.69
C THR A 15 31.62 -9.95 -9.07
N LYS A 16 30.72 -10.88 -9.41
CA LYS A 16 30.03 -10.91 -10.72
C LYS A 16 29.06 -9.75 -10.89
N GLU A 17 28.33 -9.38 -9.83
CA GLU A 17 27.37 -8.28 -9.84
C GLU A 17 28.06 -6.92 -10.01
N LYS A 18 29.25 -6.76 -9.42
CA LYS A 18 30.05 -5.54 -9.58
C LYS A 18 30.55 -5.35 -11.01
N VAL A 19 30.92 -6.44 -11.69
CA VAL A 19 31.34 -6.39 -13.10
C VAL A 19 30.20 -5.86 -13.99
N TRP A 20 28.97 -6.33 -13.79
CA TRP A 20 27.81 -5.80 -14.52
C TRP A 20 27.61 -4.30 -14.34
N ILE A 21 27.74 -3.81 -13.10
CA ILE A 21 27.59 -2.38 -12.79
C ILE A 21 28.67 -1.57 -13.50
N VAL A 22 29.95 -1.98 -13.40
CA VAL A 22 31.07 -1.25 -14.01
C VAL A 22 30.94 -1.19 -15.53
N ILE A 23 30.66 -2.32 -16.17
CA ILE A 23 30.49 -2.39 -17.63
C ILE A 23 29.29 -1.53 -18.07
N ALA A 24 28.18 -1.55 -17.32
CA ALA A 24 27.04 -0.69 -17.59
C ALA A 24 27.42 0.80 -17.52
N LEU A 25 28.10 1.23 -16.46
CA LEU A 25 28.53 2.63 -16.30
C LEU A 25 29.45 3.11 -17.44
N ILE A 26 30.40 2.29 -17.86
CA ILE A 26 31.29 2.60 -18.99
C ILE A 26 30.47 2.74 -20.27
N SER A 27 29.60 1.77 -20.57
CA SER A 27 28.76 1.81 -21.77
C SER A 27 27.81 3.01 -21.80
N MET A 28 27.27 3.41 -20.64
CA MET A 28 26.42 4.60 -20.52
C MET A 28 27.20 5.89 -20.72
N ALA A 29 28.42 5.99 -20.20
CA ALA A 29 29.28 7.15 -20.42
C ALA A 29 29.62 7.31 -21.91
N VAL A 30 29.95 6.21 -22.60
CA VAL A 30 30.18 6.20 -24.05
C VAL A 30 28.92 6.64 -24.80
N TYR A 31 27.76 6.08 -24.45
CA TYR A 31 26.49 6.43 -25.07
C TYR A 31 26.12 7.91 -24.86
N ILE A 32 26.25 8.44 -23.65
CA ILE A 32 25.94 9.86 -23.36
C ILE A 32 26.95 10.77 -24.07
N GLY A 33 28.23 10.42 -24.10
CA GLY A 33 29.23 11.14 -24.90
C GLY A 33 28.84 11.19 -26.38
N TRP A 34 28.49 10.03 -26.97
CA TRP A 34 27.99 9.97 -28.34
C TRP A 34 26.74 10.83 -28.54
N ARG A 35 25.79 10.78 -27.60
CA ARG A 35 24.56 11.58 -27.67
C ARG A 35 24.84 13.07 -27.69
N LEU A 36 25.67 13.56 -26.78
CA LEU A 36 25.93 14.99 -26.61
C LEU A 36 26.72 15.60 -27.77
N PHE A 37 27.65 14.86 -28.38
CA PHE A 37 28.57 15.41 -29.37
C PHE A 37 28.22 15.12 -30.84
N PHE A 38 27.45 14.05 -31.13
CA PHE A 38 27.31 13.57 -32.52
C PHE A 38 25.88 13.49 -33.03
N THR A 39 24.88 13.59 -32.15
CA THR A 39 23.50 13.23 -32.52
C THR A 39 22.46 14.32 -32.27
N ILE A 40 22.88 15.47 -31.73
CA ILE A 40 22.00 16.63 -31.56
C ILE A 40 21.75 17.22 -32.97
N PRO A 41 20.48 17.41 -33.38
CA PRO A 41 20.18 18.05 -34.67
C PRO A 41 20.78 19.45 -34.74
N ASP A 42 21.48 19.78 -35.83
CA ASP A 42 21.97 21.13 -36.07
C ASP A 42 20.81 22.07 -36.43
N HIS A 43 20.70 23.18 -35.71
CA HIS A 43 19.71 24.23 -35.95
C HIS A 43 19.76 24.81 -37.37
N ASN A 44 20.93 24.82 -38.01
CA ASN A 44 21.08 25.30 -39.39
C ASN A 44 20.44 24.34 -40.42
N VAL A 45 20.32 23.06 -40.09
CA VAL A 45 19.83 22.01 -41.01
C VAL A 45 18.38 21.60 -40.68
N TYR A 46 18.08 21.41 -39.40
CA TYR A 46 16.80 20.86 -38.92
C TYR A 46 15.96 21.89 -38.14
N GLY A 47 16.47 23.10 -37.95
CA GLY A 47 15.79 24.18 -37.25
C GLY A 47 15.93 24.13 -35.72
N TRP A 48 15.59 25.25 -35.08
CA TRP A 48 15.69 25.41 -33.63
C TRP A 48 14.82 24.44 -32.84
N LEU A 49 13.62 24.12 -33.35
CA LEU A 49 12.71 23.20 -32.65
C LEU A 49 13.32 21.80 -32.51
N ALA A 50 13.86 21.24 -33.61
CA ALA A 50 14.55 19.95 -33.60
C ALA A 50 15.74 19.94 -32.64
N THR A 51 16.54 21.01 -32.67
CA THR A 51 17.73 21.18 -31.81
C THR A 51 17.34 21.20 -30.33
N ILE A 52 16.33 22.01 -29.96
CA ILE A 52 15.85 22.12 -28.58
C ILE A 52 15.30 20.77 -28.10
N CYS A 53 14.47 20.10 -28.91
CA CYS A 53 13.94 18.78 -28.57
C CYS A 53 15.06 17.73 -28.42
N GLY A 54 16.08 17.76 -29.28
CA GLY A 54 17.25 16.89 -29.19
C GLY A 54 18.07 17.13 -27.92
N ILE A 55 18.28 18.40 -27.53
CA ILE A 55 18.92 18.78 -26.26
C ILE A 55 18.08 18.30 -25.08
N CYS A 56 16.76 18.53 -25.07
CA CYS A 56 15.87 18.07 -24.00
C CYS A 56 15.93 16.55 -23.83
N LEU A 57 15.96 15.80 -24.93
CA LEU A 57 16.11 14.34 -24.89
C LEU A 57 17.47 13.93 -24.33
N ALA A 58 18.57 14.53 -24.80
CA ALA A 58 19.92 14.22 -24.32
C ALA A 58 20.11 14.55 -22.83
N VAL A 59 19.56 15.67 -22.35
CA VAL A 59 19.53 16.04 -20.93
C VAL A 59 18.72 15.02 -20.12
N SER A 60 17.56 14.60 -20.63
CA SER A 60 16.71 13.60 -19.98
C SER A 60 17.40 12.23 -19.87
N GLU A 61 18.13 11.81 -20.90
CA GLU A 61 18.95 10.59 -20.91
C GLU A 61 20.13 10.69 -19.94
N THR A 62 20.78 11.87 -19.87
CA THR A 62 21.89 12.14 -18.94
C THR A 62 21.42 12.07 -17.49
N ILE A 63 20.28 12.68 -17.16
CA ILE A 63 19.70 12.62 -15.80
C ILE A 63 19.39 11.16 -15.43
N SER A 64 18.82 10.38 -16.35
CA SER A 64 18.59 8.94 -16.14
C SER A 64 19.87 8.17 -15.81
N MET A 65 20.97 8.49 -16.49
CA MET A 65 22.27 7.89 -16.20
C MET A 65 22.76 8.25 -14.80
N LEU A 66 22.65 9.52 -14.40
CA LEU A 66 23.09 9.98 -13.09
C LEU A 66 22.28 9.34 -11.96
N GLU A 67 20.95 9.27 -12.12
CA GLU A 67 20.08 8.58 -11.17
C GLU A 67 20.39 7.08 -11.08
N GLY A 68 20.55 6.42 -12.23
CA GLY A 68 20.93 5.00 -12.28
C GLY A 68 22.27 4.74 -11.58
N THR A 69 23.25 5.62 -11.78
CA THR A 69 24.56 5.56 -11.12
C THR A 69 24.44 5.71 -9.60
N GLU A 70 23.63 6.65 -9.13
CA GLU A 70 23.36 6.82 -7.71
C GLU A 70 22.72 5.56 -7.13
N HIS A 71 21.68 5.02 -7.79
CA HIS A 71 20.98 3.81 -7.39
C HIS A 71 21.93 2.61 -7.26
N PHE A 72 22.82 2.41 -8.25
CA PHE A 72 23.83 1.36 -8.20
C PHE A 72 24.81 1.53 -7.03
N ALA A 73 25.22 2.77 -6.75
CA ALA A 73 26.13 3.08 -5.65
C ALA A 73 25.48 2.85 -4.27
N ARG A 74 24.20 3.16 -4.10
CA ARG A 74 23.46 2.99 -2.84
C ARG A 74 23.13 1.55 -2.54
N LEU A 75 22.62 0.82 -3.52
CA LEU A 75 22.20 -0.57 -3.33
C LEU A 75 23.33 -1.57 -3.54
N GLY A 76 24.53 -1.13 -3.95
CA GLY A 76 25.70 -1.99 -4.12
C GLY A 76 26.29 -2.54 -2.81
N LYS A 77 25.89 -2.02 -1.65
CA LYS A 77 26.42 -2.35 -0.32
C LYS A 77 25.29 -2.54 0.68
N LYS A 78 25.50 -3.39 1.71
CA LYS A 78 24.61 -3.49 2.87
C LYS A 78 24.46 -2.10 3.48
N SER A 79 23.22 -1.63 3.57
CA SER A 79 22.89 -0.25 3.92
C SER A 79 22.18 -0.14 5.29
N GLU A 80 21.47 -1.19 5.71
CA GLU A 80 20.83 -1.25 7.02
C GLU A 80 21.83 -1.70 8.11
N PRO A 81 21.95 -0.96 9.23
CA PRO A 81 22.73 -1.43 10.38
C PRO A 81 22.08 -2.66 11.01
N ASP A 82 22.89 -3.53 11.63
CA ASP A 82 22.33 -4.60 12.45
C ASP A 82 21.75 -4.02 13.74
N MET A 83 20.56 -4.48 14.14
CA MET A 83 19.93 -4.05 15.38
C MET A 83 20.72 -4.53 16.61
N PRO A 84 21.12 -3.63 17.53
CA PRO A 84 21.72 -4.00 18.81
C PRO A 84 20.79 -4.86 19.67
N VAL A 85 21.36 -5.79 20.43
CA VAL A 85 20.67 -6.43 21.56
C VAL A 85 21.14 -5.70 22.81
N VAL A 86 20.21 -5.09 23.55
CA VAL A 86 20.52 -4.26 24.71
C VAL A 86 19.72 -4.70 25.94
N PRO A 87 20.27 -4.55 27.16
CA PRO A 87 19.56 -4.86 28.39
C PRO A 87 18.28 -4.02 28.54
N PHE A 88 17.20 -4.64 29.02
CA PHE A 88 15.92 -3.96 29.24
C PHE A 88 16.00 -2.74 30.17
N GLY A 89 16.91 -2.75 31.14
CA GLY A 89 17.12 -1.61 32.06
C GLY A 89 17.65 -0.34 31.39
N TRP A 90 18.16 -0.42 30.15
CA TRP A 90 18.70 0.74 29.44
C TRP A 90 17.66 1.52 28.64
N TYR A 91 16.48 0.95 28.42
CA TYR A 91 15.45 1.58 27.62
C TYR A 91 15.03 2.92 28.25
N PRO A 92 15.14 4.05 27.52
CA PRO A 92 14.92 5.38 28.06
C PRO A 92 13.43 5.77 28.08
N ASP A 93 13.12 6.93 28.63
CA ASP A 93 11.84 7.61 28.42
C ASP A 93 11.64 8.00 26.95
N VAL A 94 10.40 7.85 26.48
CA VAL A 94 9.98 8.14 25.10
C VAL A 94 8.65 8.89 25.10
N ASP A 95 8.61 10.05 24.44
CA ASP A 95 7.37 10.76 24.12
C ASP A 95 6.85 10.31 22.76
N ILE A 96 5.56 9.99 22.65
CA ILE A 96 4.89 9.66 21.40
C ILE A 96 3.91 10.79 21.07
N LEU A 97 4.20 11.53 20.01
CA LEU A 97 3.43 12.68 19.55
C LEU A 97 2.61 12.31 18.33
N ILE A 98 1.28 12.36 18.46
CA ILE A 98 0.33 12.04 17.40
C ILE A 98 -0.29 13.35 16.89
N ALA A 99 0.09 13.79 15.69
CA ALA A 99 -0.39 15.04 15.11
C ALA A 99 -1.75 14.87 14.43
N THR A 100 -2.68 15.80 14.70
CA THR A 100 -4.01 15.84 14.08
C THR A 100 -4.43 17.28 13.78
N HIS A 101 -5.21 17.50 12.71
CA HIS A 101 -5.70 18.81 12.29
C HIS A 101 -7.21 18.81 12.02
N ASN A 102 -7.70 17.93 11.13
CA ASN A 102 -9.13 17.84 10.78
C ASN A 102 -9.68 16.40 10.76
N GLU A 103 -8.87 15.44 11.21
CA GLU A 103 -9.23 14.04 11.21
C GLU A 103 -10.29 13.71 12.24
N GLU A 104 -11.15 12.75 11.92
CA GLU A 104 -12.25 12.30 12.77
C GLU A 104 -11.74 11.51 13.99
N THR A 105 -12.49 11.59 15.09
CA THR A 105 -12.17 10.92 16.36
C THR A 105 -11.95 9.42 16.21
N GLU A 106 -12.76 8.75 15.38
CA GLU A 106 -12.64 7.30 15.13
C GLU A 106 -11.35 6.93 14.39
N LEU A 107 -10.83 7.80 13.51
CA LEU A 107 -9.54 7.56 12.86
C LEU A 107 -8.40 7.66 13.88
N LEU A 108 -8.40 8.73 14.69
CA LEU A 108 -7.37 8.95 15.69
C LEU A 108 -7.41 7.90 16.81
N TYR A 109 -8.60 7.42 17.19
CA TYR A 109 -8.77 6.35 18.16
C TYR A 109 -7.96 5.11 17.79
N LYS A 110 -7.91 4.72 16.51
CA LYS A 110 -7.15 3.55 16.03
C LYS A 110 -5.65 3.71 16.30
N THR A 111 -5.11 4.89 15.96
CA THR A 111 -3.70 5.20 16.14
C THR A 111 -3.32 5.27 17.62
N VAL A 112 -4.11 5.96 18.44
CA VAL A 112 -3.91 6.02 19.90
C VAL A 112 -4.01 4.63 20.51
N ASN A 113 -4.96 3.81 20.07
CA ASN A 113 -5.12 2.43 20.52
C ASN A 113 -3.88 1.57 20.18
N GLY A 114 -3.34 1.69 18.96
CA GLY A 114 -2.07 1.05 18.58
C GLY A 114 -0.91 1.49 19.49
N CYS A 115 -0.79 2.79 19.76
CA CYS A 115 0.26 3.31 20.64
C CYS A 115 0.20 2.72 22.05
N ARG A 116 -1.00 2.56 22.63
CA ARG A 116 -1.19 1.98 23.97
C ARG A 116 -0.76 0.50 24.05
N HIS A 117 -0.83 -0.22 22.93
CA HIS A 117 -0.50 -1.64 22.85
C HIS A 117 0.98 -1.94 22.50
N MET A 118 1.81 -0.90 22.27
CA MET A 118 3.23 -1.07 21.96
C MET A 118 4.03 -1.65 23.13
N ASP A 119 4.75 -2.74 22.89
CA ASP A 119 5.66 -3.34 23.86
C ASP A 119 6.80 -2.41 24.24
N TYR A 120 7.06 -2.37 25.54
CA TYR A 120 8.19 -1.65 26.12
C TYR A 120 8.53 -2.28 27.47
N PRO A 121 9.82 -2.39 27.86
CA PRO A 121 10.17 -3.09 29.10
C PRO A 121 9.57 -2.44 30.35
N ASP A 122 9.50 -1.11 30.36
CA ASP A 122 8.85 -0.33 31.41
C ASP A 122 7.83 0.62 30.80
N LYS A 123 6.56 0.22 30.82
CA LYS A 123 5.45 1.01 30.26
C LYS A 123 5.33 2.41 30.88
N SER A 124 5.84 2.64 32.09
CA SER A 124 5.78 3.95 32.75
C SER A 124 6.68 5.01 32.08
N LYS A 125 7.64 4.56 31.26
CA LYS A 125 8.55 5.42 30.47
C LYS A 125 8.01 5.80 29.10
N VAL A 126 6.78 5.40 28.77
CA VAL A 126 6.17 5.63 27.46
C VAL A 126 5.02 6.62 27.62
N HIS A 127 5.21 7.83 27.12
CA HIS A 127 4.29 8.94 27.32
C HIS A 127 3.58 9.28 26.00
N ILE A 128 2.27 9.08 25.92
CA ILE A 128 1.50 9.25 24.66
C ILE A 128 0.73 10.57 24.70
N TYR A 129 0.84 11.37 23.64
CA TYR A 129 0.20 12.69 23.52
C TYR A 129 -0.51 12.87 22.17
N ILE A 130 -1.75 13.34 22.23
CA ILE A 130 -2.48 13.88 21.07
C ILE A 130 -2.10 15.35 20.92
N CYS A 131 -1.56 15.72 19.77
CA CYS A 131 -1.16 17.08 19.41
C CYS A 131 -2.15 17.62 18.37
N ASP A 132 -3.04 18.51 18.78
CA ASP A 132 -4.21 18.91 17.99
C ASP A 132 -4.16 20.37 17.55
N ASP A 133 -4.07 20.56 16.24
CA ASP A 133 -3.83 21.86 15.60
C ASP A 133 -5.03 22.82 15.66
N GLY A 134 -6.19 22.32 16.08
CA GLY A 134 -7.42 23.09 16.19
C GLY A 134 -7.96 23.25 17.62
N ASN A 135 -7.27 22.71 18.63
CA ASN A 135 -7.73 22.66 20.02
C ASN A 135 -9.21 22.18 20.15
N ARG A 136 -9.54 21.09 19.47
CA ARG A 136 -10.90 20.58 19.30
C ARG A 136 -11.40 19.84 20.55
N PRO A 137 -12.59 20.17 21.08
CA PRO A 137 -13.15 19.54 22.28
C PRO A 137 -13.26 18.01 22.19
N GLU A 138 -13.64 17.48 21.04
CA GLU A 138 -13.80 16.04 20.81
C GLU A 138 -12.46 15.28 20.90
N MET A 139 -11.33 15.93 20.57
CA MET A 139 -10.00 15.33 20.70
C MET A 139 -9.53 15.34 22.16
N ALA A 140 -9.87 16.39 22.90
CA ALA A 140 -9.64 16.45 24.34
C ALA A 140 -10.46 15.38 25.07
N GLU A 141 -11.72 15.15 24.70
CA GLU A 141 -12.53 14.05 25.26
C GLU A 141 -11.95 12.67 24.93
N LEU A 142 -11.51 12.45 23.68
CA LEU A 142 -10.84 11.21 23.30
C LEU A 142 -9.59 10.96 24.14
N SER A 143 -8.77 11.99 24.37
CA SER A 143 -7.55 11.86 25.18
C SER A 143 -7.86 11.39 26.61
N LYS A 144 -8.90 11.96 27.23
CA LYS A 144 -9.36 11.57 28.57
C LYS A 144 -9.88 10.14 28.59
N LYS A 145 -10.69 9.76 27.60
CA LYS A 145 -11.24 8.41 27.45
C LYS A 145 -10.12 7.37 27.31
N MET A 146 -9.10 7.69 26.52
CA MET A 146 -7.96 6.80 26.24
C MET A 146 -6.85 6.90 27.29
N ARG A 147 -6.96 7.80 28.26
CA ARG A 147 -5.98 8.07 29.32
C ARG A 147 -4.59 8.43 28.76
N VAL A 148 -4.57 9.32 27.77
CA VAL A 148 -3.36 9.87 27.15
C VAL A 148 -3.31 11.39 27.30
N GLY A 149 -2.14 11.97 27.14
CA GLY A 149 -1.97 13.43 27.21
C GLY A 149 -2.57 14.15 26.00
N TYR A 150 -2.85 15.44 26.17
CA TYR A 150 -3.43 16.30 25.12
C TYR A 150 -2.76 17.66 25.10
N PHE A 151 -2.35 18.09 23.91
CA PHE A 151 -1.87 19.43 23.63
C PHE A 151 -2.67 20.02 22.47
N GLY A 152 -3.61 20.91 22.80
CA GLY A 152 -4.29 21.74 21.80
C GLY A 152 -3.52 23.03 21.54
N LEU A 153 -3.47 23.46 20.28
CA LEU A 153 -2.90 24.72 19.84
C LEU A 153 -3.96 25.54 19.08
N ALA A 154 -4.42 26.65 19.65
CA ALA A 154 -5.28 27.58 18.93
C ALA A 154 -4.46 28.51 18.03
N ASP A 155 -5.04 28.96 16.91
CA ASP A 155 -4.47 29.95 15.98
C ASP A 155 -3.10 29.59 15.38
N ASN A 156 -2.82 28.30 15.18
CA ASN A 156 -1.55 27.88 14.61
C ASN A 156 -1.38 28.38 13.17
N LYS A 157 -0.20 28.96 12.89
CA LYS A 157 0.19 29.46 11.56
C LYS A 157 1.28 28.62 10.90
N GLU A 158 1.88 27.69 11.63
CA GLU A 158 3.01 26.88 11.17
C GLU A 158 2.62 25.43 10.88
N ALA A 159 1.32 25.14 10.82
CA ALA A 159 0.74 23.82 10.56
C ALA A 159 1.39 22.72 11.44
N LYS A 160 1.55 21.51 10.90
CA LYS A 160 2.10 20.35 11.63
C LYS A 160 3.43 20.65 12.35
N ALA A 161 4.31 21.47 11.77
CA ALA A 161 5.58 21.84 12.40
C ALA A 161 5.36 22.63 13.70
N GLY A 162 4.48 23.63 13.68
CA GLY A 162 4.14 24.44 14.87
C GLY A 162 3.49 23.60 15.97
N ASN A 163 2.55 22.73 15.58
CA ASN A 163 1.87 21.82 16.51
C ASN A 163 2.87 20.88 17.22
N LEU A 164 3.76 20.23 16.46
CA LEU A 164 4.78 19.36 17.05
C LEU A 164 5.79 20.14 17.89
N ASN A 165 6.27 21.31 17.45
CA ASN A 165 7.17 22.15 18.24
C ASN A 165 6.53 22.60 19.56
N HIS A 166 5.22 22.90 19.55
CA HIS A 166 4.50 23.22 20.77
C HIS A 166 4.55 22.05 21.76
N ALA A 167 4.25 20.84 21.30
CA ALA A 167 4.27 19.64 22.13
C ALA A 167 5.69 19.32 22.63
N ILE A 168 6.70 19.41 21.76
CA ILE A 168 8.12 19.18 22.11
C ILE A 168 8.55 20.11 23.25
N GLY A 169 8.12 21.38 23.23
CA GLY A 169 8.41 22.35 24.29
C GLY A 169 7.70 22.09 25.63
N LYS A 170 6.77 21.14 25.69
CA LYS A 170 5.99 20.77 26.88
C LYS A 170 6.38 19.41 27.48
N THR A 171 7.26 18.67 26.82
CA THR A 171 7.67 17.32 27.25
C THR A 171 9.19 17.24 27.40
N THR A 172 9.70 16.22 28.09
CA THR A 172 11.13 16.16 28.51
C THR A 172 11.84 14.86 28.15
N SER A 173 11.15 13.87 27.55
CA SER A 173 11.76 12.58 27.26
C SER A 173 12.89 12.71 26.23
N PRO A 174 14.04 12.02 26.40
CA PRO A 174 15.20 12.16 25.52
C PRO A 174 14.94 11.72 24.07
N TRP A 175 13.89 10.91 23.86
CA TRP A 175 13.49 10.41 22.54
C TRP A 175 12.03 10.70 22.27
N ILE A 176 11.75 11.01 21.01
CA ILE A 176 10.43 11.43 20.55
C ILE A 176 10.04 10.57 19.35
N VAL A 177 8.85 10.00 19.38
CA VAL A 177 8.22 9.33 18.24
C VAL A 177 7.17 10.24 17.64
N THR A 178 7.15 10.38 16.32
CA THR A 178 6.09 11.11 15.62
C THR A 178 5.22 10.16 14.81
N PHE A 179 3.90 10.29 14.97
CA PHE A 179 2.89 9.63 14.14
C PHE A 179 1.91 10.63 13.55
N ASP A 180 1.56 10.43 12.28
CA ASP A 180 0.34 11.01 11.72
C ASP A 180 -0.90 10.35 12.34
N SER A 181 -2.00 11.08 12.39
CA SER A 181 -3.27 10.62 12.98
C SER A 181 -3.79 9.29 12.42
N ASP A 182 -3.39 8.93 11.20
CA ASP A 182 -3.80 7.73 10.48
C ASP A 182 -2.73 6.64 10.46
N MET A 183 -1.57 6.82 11.10
CA MET A 183 -0.49 5.82 11.12
C MET A 183 -0.57 4.97 12.40
N ILE A 184 -1.16 3.79 12.28
CA ILE A 184 -1.38 2.87 13.42
C ILE A 184 -0.10 2.04 13.64
N PRO A 185 0.62 2.20 14.76
CA PRO A 185 1.82 1.41 15.01
C PRO A 185 1.48 -0.04 15.38
N THR A 186 2.39 -0.96 15.03
CA THR A 186 2.37 -2.35 15.50
C THR A 186 2.95 -2.43 16.92
N HIS A 187 2.64 -3.51 17.64
CA HIS A 187 3.08 -3.66 19.04
C HIS A 187 4.61 -3.59 19.20
N ASN A 188 5.38 -3.99 18.20
CA ASN A 188 6.84 -4.06 18.27
C ASN A 188 7.57 -2.76 17.88
N PHE A 189 6.86 -1.67 17.52
CA PHE A 189 7.49 -0.44 16.99
C PHE A 189 8.67 0.05 17.86
N LEU A 190 8.47 0.21 19.18
CA LEU A 190 9.52 0.69 20.08
C LEU A 190 10.64 -0.34 20.27
N MET A 191 10.28 -1.61 20.44
CA MET A 191 11.25 -2.70 20.59
C MET A 191 12.14 -2.89 19.36
N GLU A 192 11.68 -2.47 18.19
CA GLU A 192 12.38 -2.58 16.91
C GLU A 192 13.02 -1.27 16.43
N THR A 193 12.90 -0.17 17.19
CA THR A 193 13.51 1.13 16.85
C THR A 193 14.48 1.62 17.92
N VAL A 194 14.11 1.52 19.21
CA VAL A 194 14.93 1.98 20.33
C VAL A 194 16.30 1.30 20.39
N PRO A 195 16.49 0.00 20.12
CA PRO A 195 17.83 -0.59 20.20
C PRO A 195 18.88 0.10 19.30
N TYR A 196 18.46 0.67 18.16
CA TYR A 196 19.37 1.37 17.25
C TYR A 196 20.00 2.62 17.85
N ILE A 197 19.39 3.24 18.87
CA ILE A 197 19.97 4.43 19.53
C ILE A 197 21.31 4.10 20.22
N PHE A 198 21.51 2.83 20.57
CA PHE A 198 22.72 2.34 21.23
C PHE A 198 23.83 1.95 20.25
N LEU A 199 23.62 2.09 18.94
CA LEU A 199 24.68 1.82 17.96
C LEU A 199 26.00 2.56 18.21
N PRO A 200 26.05 3.78 18.79
CA PRO A 200 27.30 4.41 19.21
C PRO A 200 27.99 3.79 20.42
N ARG A 201 27.22 3.13 21.30
CA ARG A 201 27.72 2.46 22.50
C ARG A 201 28.02 0.97 22.28
N MET A 202 27.32 0.32 21.36
CA MET A 202 27.35 -1.13 21.14
C MET A 202 28.05 -1.52 19.84
N LYS A 203 28.93 -2.51 19.89
CA LYS A 203 29.54 -3.15 18.72
C LYS A 203 29.15 -4.62 18.63
N LYS A 204 29.09 -5.12 17.39
CA LYS A 204 28.78 -6.52 17.10
C LYS A 204 30.07 -7.33 16.93
N LYS A 205 30.21 -8.44 17.65
CA LYS A 205 31.32 -9.38 17.56
C LYS A 205 31.24 -10.22 16.29
N LYS A 206 32.36 -10.86 15.96
CA LYS A 206 32.45 -11.81 14.83
C LYS A 206 31.53 -13.02 14.99
N ASP A 207 31.27 -13.46 16.23
CA ASP A 207 30.34 -14.54 16.56
C ASP A 207 28.86 -14.12 16.48
N GLY A 208 28.59 -12.83 16.24
CA GLY A 208 27.23 -12.26 16.12
C GLY A 208 26.65 -11.70 17.41
N SER A 209 27.30 -11.88 18.56
CA SER A 209 26.89 -11.30 19.84
C SER A 209 27.21 -9.79 19.92
N TRP A 210 26.59 -9.10 20.88
CA TRP A 210 26.75 -7.66 21.10
C TRP A 210 27.52 -7.40 22.38
N GLU A 211 28.43 -6.43 22.34
CA GLU A 211 29.12 -5.92 23.54
C GLU A 211 29.23 -4.40 23.50
N GLU A 212 29.47 -3.81 24.67
CA GLU A 212 29.80 -2.39 24.76
C GLU A 212 31.16 -2.10 24.15
N ARG A 213 31.28 -0.94 23.51
CA ARG A 213 32.56 -0.38 23.10
C ARG A 213 33.36 0.04 24.34
N THR A 214 34.66 -0.23 24.30
CA THR A 214 35.64 0.34 25.24
C THR A 214 35.68 1.86 25.12
N GLU A 215 36.21 2.57 26.13
CA GLU A 215 36.29 4.04 26.07
C GLU A 215 37.12 4.52 24.87
N GLU A 216 38.16 3.79 24.49
CA GLU A 216 38.99 4.09 23.32
C GLU A 216 38.26 3.90 21.98
N GLU A 217 37.25 3.03 21.94
CA GLU A 217 36.44 2.76 20.75
C GLU A 217 35.22 3.69 20.63
N LYS A 218 34.84 4.37 21.71
CA LYS A 218 33.72 5.31 21.69
C LYS A 218 34.09 6.54 20.87
N ASN A 219 33.18 6.92 19.99
CA ASN A 219 33.31 8.13 19.20
C ASN A 219 32.25 9.13 19.67
N GLU A 220 32.67 10.17 20.38
CA GLU A 220 31.76 11.22 20.88
C GLU A 220 30.99 11.95 19.77
N LYS A 221 31.53 11.96 18.55
CA LYS A 221 30.86 12.53 17.37
C LYS A 221 29.79 11.60 16.78
N TYR A 222 29.79 10.32 17.16
CA TYR A 222 28.78 9.38 16.69
C TYR A 222 27.54 9.47 17.57
N LYS A 223 26.60 10.34 17.18
CA LYS A 223 25.30 10.49 17.83
C LYS A 223 24.20 10.10 16.86
N ILE A 224 23.14 9.46 17.36
CA ILE A 224 21.98 9.10 16.55
C ILE A 224 21.01 10.29 16.48
N GLY A 225 20.64 10.68 15.26
CA GLY A 225 19.67 11.74 15.01
C GLY A 225 18.25 11.21 14.97
N PHE A 226 17.97 10.28 14.06
CA PHE A 226 16.67 9.61 13.96
C PHE A 226 16.77 8.21 13.35
N ILE A 227 15.75 7.39 13.64
CA ILE A 227 15.48 6.08 13.04
C ILE A 227 14.12 6.15 12.33
N GLN A 228 14.15 6.12 11.00
CA GLN A 228 12.96 6.15 10.14
C GLN A 228 12.52 4.73 9.80
N THR A 229 11.26 4.40 10.05
CA THR A 229 10.64 3.15 9.56
C THR A 229 9.77 3.45 8.33
N PRO A 230 9.39 2.45 7.52
CA PRO A 230 8.53 2.66 6.36
C PRO A 230 7.16 3.25 6.73
N GLN A 231 6.62 4.10 5.86
CA GLN A 231 5.19 4.37 5.81
C GLN A 231 4.53 3.32 4.92
N SER A 232 3.93 2.33 5.57
CA SER A 232 3.15 1.29 4.90
C SER A 232 1.66 1.61 5.06
N PHE A 233 0.84 1.07 4.16
CA PHE A 233 -0.60 1.29 4.18
C PHE A 233 -1.35 -0.03 4.33
N TYR A 234 -2.46 -0.02 5.07
CA TYR A 234 -3.29 -1.22 5.25
C TYR A 234 -4.31 -1.37 4.10
N ASN A 235 -4.77 -0.27 3.51
CA ASN A 235 -5.61 -0.27 2.32
C ASN A 235 -4.74 -0.26 1.05
N PRO A 236 -5.23 -0.86 -0.07
CA PRO A 236 -4.53 -0.78 -1.34
C PRO A 236 -4.45 0.67 -1.80
N ASP A 237 -3.29 1.07 -2.34
CA ASP A 237 -3.20 2.36 -3.02
C ASP A 237 -3.98 2.35 -4.35
N MET A 238 -4.10 3.52 -4.97
CA MET A 238 -4.83 3.68 -6.22
C MET A 238 -4.24 2.85 -7.37
N PHE A 239 -2.92 2.60 -7.40
CA PHE A 239 -2.30 1.80 -8.45
C PHE A 239 -2.67 0.33 -8.28
N GLN A 240 -2.59 -0.19 -7.06
CA GLN A 240 -3.01 -1.53 -6.69
C GLN A 240 -4.50 -1.72 -6.99
N TYR A 241 -5.33 -0.78 -6.53
CA TYR A 241 -6.78 -0.89 -6.59
C TYR A 241 -7.36 -0.72 -8.01
N ASN A 242 -6.96 0.33 -8.73
CA ASN A 242 -7.49 0.62 -10.08
C ASN A 242 -6.95 -0.35 -11.14
N PHE A 243 -5.81 -1.00 -10.91
CA PHE A 243 -5.28 -2.03 -11.80
C PHE A 243 -5.63 -3.47 -11.41
N PHE A 244 -6.51 -3.68 -10.42
CA PHE A 244 -6.85 -5.03 -9.92
C PHE A 244 -5.61 -5.86 -9.56
N SER A 245 -4.63 -5.22 -8.93
CA SER A 245 -3.28 -5.72 -8.75
C SER A 245 -2.84 -5.79 -7.28
N GLU A 246 -3.77 -5.74 -6.34
CA GLU A 246 -3.53 -5.74 -4.89
C GLU A 246 -2.65 -6.92 -4.41
N SER A 247 -2.75 -8.07 -5.08
CA SER A 247 -1.95 -9.27 -4.80
C SER A 247 -0.71 -9.44 -5.69
N ARG A 248 -0.49 -8.54 -6.66
CA ARG A 248 0.55 -8.68 -7.70
C ARG A 248 1.63 -7.61 -7.63
N ILE A 249 1.26 -6.40 -7.20
CA ILE A 249 2.17 -5.26 -7.16
C ILE A 249 2.23 -4.67 -5.75
N PRO A 250 3.44 -4.32 -5.27
CA PRO A 250 3.57 -3.61 -4.02
C PRO A 250 2.96 -2.22 -4.04
N ASN A 251 2.75 -1.67 -2.86
CA ASN A 251 2.40 -0.27 -2.71
C ASN A 251 3.48 0.58 -3.39
N GLU A 252 3.06 1.67 -4.03
CA GLU A 252 3.92 2.56 -4.77
C GLU A 252 5.08 3.07 -3.90
N GLN A 253 4.79 3.42 -2.64
CA GLN A 253 5.74 4.01 -1.70
C GLN A 253 6.70 2.99 -1.06
N ASP A 254 6.40 1.69 -1.10
CA ASP A 254 7.28 0.66 -0.54
C ASP A 254 8.66 0.70 -1.18
N PHE A 255 8.73 1.02 -2.48
CA PHE A 255 10.01 1.14 -3.19
C PHE A 255 10.88 2.23 -2.59
N PHE A 256 10.28 3.39 -2.29
CA PHE A 256 11.01 4.47 -1.65
C PHE A 256 11.44 4.07 -0.24
N PHE A 257 10.51 3.65 0.63
CA PHE A 257 10.82 3.47 2.04
C PHE A 257 11.70 2.25 2.34
N ARG A 258 11.47 1.12 1.68
CA ARG A 258 12.11 -0.17 2.01
C ARG A 258 13.36 -0.45 1.20
N GLU A 259 13.58 0.27 0.10
CA GLU A 259 14.74 0.06 -0.76
C GLU A 259 15.57 1.33 -0.92
N ILE A 260 14.99 2.41 -1.47
CA ILE A 260 15.74 3.65 -1.73
C ILE A 260 16.20 4.30 -0.43
N ASN A 261 15.30 4.51 0.54
CA ASN A 261 15.61 5.24 1.77
C ASN A 261 16.61 4.48 2.64
N VAL A 262 16.47 3.15 2.71
CA VAL A 262 17.45 2.27 3.38
C VAL A 262 18.82 2.37 2.69
N GLY A 263 18.86 2.33 1.36
CA GLY A 263 20.09 2.51 0.57
C GLY A 263 20.83 3.82 0.86
N ARG A 264 20.10 4.89 1.23
CA ARG A 264 20.66 6.21 1.57
C ARG A 264 21.40 6.25 2.92
N ASN A 265 21.25 5.24 3.76
CA ASN A 265 22.07 5.08 4.97
C ASN A 265 23.57 5.10 4.65
N ASN A 266 23.97 4.55 3.50
CA ASN A 266 25.36 4.54 3.03
C ASN A 266 25.95 5.95 2.79
N ALA A 267 25.10 6.97 2.72
CA ALA A 267 25.50 8.37 2.60
C ALA A 267 25.25 9.20 3.85
N ASN A 268 24.72 8.59 4.92
CA ASN A 268 24.08 9.31 6.03
C ASN A 268 23.07 10.33 5.51
N ALA A 269 22.24 9.92 4.54
CA ALA A 269 21.23 10.76 3.91
C ALA A 269 19.82 10.16 3.89
N PRO A 270 19.39 9.28 4.84
CA PRO A 270 18.00 8.86 4.85
C PRO A 270 17.09 10.08 5.06
N ILE A 271 15.87 9.97 4.56
CA ILE A 271 14.85 11.00 4.61
C ILE A 271 14.00 10.75 5.84
N TYR A 272 13.88 11.77 6.69
CA TYR A 272 12.79 11.89 7.65
C TYR A 272 11.51 12.26 6.88
N ALA A 273 10.50 11.40 6.95
CA ALA A 273 9.27 11.48 6.18
C ALA A 273 8.05 11.92 7.02
N GLY A 274 8.29 12.46 8.21
CA GLY A 274 7.26 13.15 9.01
C GLY A 274 6.41 12.26 9.91
N SER A 275 6.51 10.93 9.78
CA SER A 275 5.81 9.96 10.64
C SER A 275 6.63 8.68 10.75
N ASN A 276 6.27 7.81 11.70
CA ASN A 276 6.87 6.50 11.92
C ASN A 276 8.39 6.60 12.17
N THR A 277 8.76 7.58 13.00
CA THR A 277 10.16 7.93 13.23
C THR A 277 10.43 8.11 14.71
N LEU A 278 11.51 7.49 15.21
CA LEU A 278 12.10 7.77 16.51
C LEU A 278 13.21 8.83 16.34
N ILE A 279 13.12 9.95 17.05
CA ILE A 279 13.97 11.13 16.87
C ILE A 279 14.61 11.51 18.21
N SER A 280 15.89 11.86 18.18
CA SER A 280 16.61 12.39 19.34
C SER A 280 16.12 13.81 19.66
N ARG A 281 15.73 14.05 20.91
CA ARG A 281 15.41 15.40 21.39
C ARG A 281 16.60 16.33 21.27
N GLU A 282 17.79 15.86 21.67
CA GLU A 282 19.04 16.62 21.56
C GLU A 282 19.29 17.08 20.10
N ALA A 283 19.03 16.19 19.15
CA ALA A 283 19.18 16.51 17.72
C ALA A 283 18.17 17.56 17.25
N LEU A 284 16.90 17.47 17.70
CA LEU A 284 15.86 18.45 17.40
C LEU A 284 16.18 19.82 18.00
N GLU A 285 16.55 19.88 19.26
CA GLU A 285 16.93 21.13 19.94
C GLU A 285 18.15 21.77 19.26
N ALA A 286 19.14 20.98 18.85
CA ALA A 286 20.32 21.47 18.13
C ALA A 286 20.01 22.11 16.77
N VAL A 287 18.85 21.81 16.16
CA VAL A 287 18.39 22.40 14.89
C VAL A 287 17.23 23.39 15.06
N GLY A 288 16.81 23.67 16.29
CA GLY A 288 15.70 24.59 16.59
C GLY A 288 14.31 23.98 16.45
N GLY A 289 14.17 22.66 16.63
CA GLY A 289 12.93 21.91 16.50
C GLY A 289 12.63 21.46 15.07
N ILE A 290 11.37 21.13 14.81
CA ILE A 290 10.85 20.82 13.47
C ILE A 290 10.85 22.10 12.62
N ALA A 291 11.36 22.03 11.40
CA ALA A 291 11.56 23.18 10.52
C ALA A 291 10.24 23.85 10.10
N THR A 292 10.10 25.15 10.34
CA THR A 292 8.90 25.92 9.97
C THR A 292 9.07 26.70 8.66
N GLY A 293 7.95 27.23 8.12
CA GLY A 293 7.94 28.00 6.87
C GLY A 293 8.19 27.19 5.59
N THR A 294 8.05 25.86 5.65
CA THR A 294 8.09 24.94 4.50
C THR A 294 6.87 24.03 4.52
N ILE A 295 6.52 23.50 3.35
CA ILE A 295 5.45 22.50 3.15
C ILE A 295 5.92 21.05 3.31
N THR A 296 7.23 20.86 3.50
CA THR A 296 7.91 19.59 3.81
C THR A 296 8.88 19.83 4.95
N GLU A 297 8.32 20.09 6.13
CA GLU A 297 9.03 20.33 7.39
C GLU A 297 9.91 19.16 7.78
N ASP A 298 9.44 17.95 7.52
CA ASP A 298 10.09 16.68 7.80
C ASP A 298 11.43 16.55 7.05
N PHE A 299 11.39 16.67 5.72
CA PHE A 299 12.55 16.54 4.86
C PHE A 299 13.60 17.61 5.17
N GLU A 300 13.17 18.86 5.40
CA GLU A 300 14.07 19.94 5.79
C GLU A 300 14.72 19.69 7.17
N THR A 301 13.94 19.23 8.15
CA THR A 301 14.44 18.90 9.50
C THR A 301 15.49 17.78 9.43
N GLY A 302 15.23 16.74 8.65
CA GLY A 302 16.17 15.63 8.47
C GLY A 302 17.52 16.09 7.91
N ILE A 303 17.51 16.97 6.91
CA ILE A 303 18.75 17.55 6.34
C ILE A 303 19.49 18.39 7.40
N LYS A 304 18.77 19.20 8.19
CA LYS A 304 19.39 20.02 9.25
C LYS A 304 20.04 19.16 10.33
N ILE A 305 19.39 18.08 10.75
CA ILE A 305 19.93 17.14 11.75
C ILE A 305 21.24 16.52 11.23
N GLN A 306 21.25 16.05 9.98
CA GLN A 306 22.45 15.47 9.39
C GLN A 306 23.57 16.50 9.18
N ALA A 307 23.22 17.75 8.82
CA ALA A 307 24.17 18.85 8.73
C ALA A 307 24.79 19.20 10.10
N LYS A 308 24.14 18.89 11.22
CA LYS A 308 24.73 19.01 12.57
C LYS A 308 25.64 17.83 12.95
N GLY A 309 25.84 16.87 12.04
CA GLY A 309 26.76 15.75 12.23
C GLY A 309 26.14 14.48 12.83
N TYR A 310 24.82 14.50 13.10
CA TYR A 310 24.12 13.31 13.58
C TYR A 310 24.05 12.22 12.50
N SER A 311 24.12 10.97 12.96
CA SER A 311 23.92 9.78 12.14
C SER A 311 22.46 9.36 12.16
N CYS A 312 21.86 9.24 10.98
CA CYS A 312 20.46 8.89 10.83
C CYS A 312 20.36 7.59 10.03
N TYR A 313 19.36 6.77 10.36
CA TYR A 313 19.14 5.49 9.71
C TYR A 313 17.68 5.30 9.29
N ALA A 314 17.47 4.70 8.14
CA ALA A 314 16.22 4.09 7.74
C ALA A 314 16.30 2.56 7.85
N VAL A 315 15.23 1.93 8.33
CA VAL A 315 15.10 0.47 8.44
C VAL A 315 13.99 -0.04 7.52
N ASP A 316 14.07 -1.30 7.08
CA ASP A 316 13.11 -1.84 6.10
C ASP A 316 11.85 -2.46 6.74
N LYS A 317 11.84 -2.57 8.08
CA LYS A 317 10.76 -3.17 8.86
C LYS A 317 9.54 -2.28 8.92
N THR A 318 8.43 -2.75 8.36
CA THR A 318 7.12 -2.12 8.54
C THR A 318 6.66 -2.26 9.99
N LEU A 319 6.55 -1.13 10.69
CA LEU A 319 6.18 -1.06 12.10
C LEU A 319 4.97 -0.15 12.37
N ALA A 320 4.36 0.36 11.31
CA ALA A 320 3.10 1.10 11.36
C ALA A 320 2.38 1.01 10.01
N HIS A 321 1.06 1.06 10.05
CA HIS A 321 0.18 0.97 8.89
C HIS A 321 -0.80 2.14 8.88
N GLY A 322 -0.80 2.91 7.80
CA GLY A 322 -1.73 4.02 7.63
C GLY A 322 -2.67 3.91 6.43
N LEU A 323 -3.26 5.04 6.07
CA LEU A 323 -4.23 5.15 4.98
C LEU A 323 -3.62 5.73 3.70
N ALA A 324 -3.64 4.94 2.63
CA ALA A 324 -3.28 5.41 1.30
C ALA A 324 -4.42 6.29 0.74
N PRO A 325 -4.12 7.36 -0.02
CA PRO A 325 -5.14 8.17 -0.69
C PRO A 325 -6.07 7.29 -1.53
N THR A 326 -7.38 7.50 -1.40
CA THR A 326 -8.41 6.71 -2.10
C THR A 326 -8.97 7.42 -3.34
N ASP A 327 -8.46 8.61 -3.67
CA ASP A 327 -8.89 9.39 -4.81
C ASP A 327 -7.71 10.09 -5.51
N ILE A 328 -7.91 10.38 -6.79
CA ILE A 328 -6.86 10.87 -7.69
C ILE A 328 -6.47 12.32 -7.34
N ASP A 329 -7.43 13.16 -6.96
CA ASP A 329 -7.18 14.55 -6.60
C ASP A 329 -6.25 14.65 -5.39
N ASN A 330 -6.52 13.88 -4.33
CA ASN A 330 -5.68 13.84 -3.13
C ASN A 330 -4.32 13.23 -3.41
N LEU A 331 -4.24 12.19 -4.27
CA LEU A 331 -2.97 11.63 -4.72
C LEU A 331 -2.11 12.69 -5.44
N ILE A 332 -2.68 13.42 -6.41
CA ILE A 332 -1.98 14.47 -7.16
C ILE A 332 -1.54 15.60 -6.22
N LYS A 333 -2.44 16.10 -5.36
CA LYS A 333 -2.12 17.16 -4.38
C LYS A 333 -0.96 16.74 -3.47
N GLN A 334 -0.96 15.50 -3.01
CA GLN A 334 0.11 14.95 -2.19
C GLN A 334 1.45 14.94 -2.95
N ARG A 335 1.47 14.45 -4.19
CA ARG A 335 2.70 14.38 -5.02
C ARG A 335 3.22 15.77 -5.40
N VAL A 336 2.34 16.71 -5.74
CA VAL A 336 2.70 18.11 -6.00
C VAL A 336 3.35 18.75 -4.79
N ARG A 337 2.78 18.56 -3.59
CA ARG A 337 3.36 19.06 -2.33
C ARG A 337 4.77 18.51 -2.11
N TRP A 338 4.96 17.20 -2.28
CA TRP A 338 6.26 16.56 -2.09
C TRP A 338 7.30 17.04 -3.10
N GLY A 339 6.94 17.17 -4.38
CA GLY A 339 7.87 17.63 -5.41
C GLY A 339 8.32 19.06 -5.20
N ARG A 340 7.37 19.96 -4.94
CA ARG A 340 7.68 21.37 -4.65
C ARG A 340 8.44 21.53 -3.33
N GLY A 341 8.04 20.79 -2.31
CA GLY A 341 8.67 20.81 -1.00
C GLY A 341 10.11 20.34 -1.06
N CYS A 342 10.38 19.23 -1.76
CA CYS A 342 11.73 18.73 -1.98
C CYS A 342 12.65 19.83 -2.56
N ILE A 343 12.25 20.45 -3.67
CA ILE A 343 13.04 21.51 -4.34
C ILE A 343 13.27 22.70 -3.38
N THR A 344 12.23 23.09 -2.65
CA THR A 344 12.28 24.21 -1.70
C THR A 344 13.23 23.91 -0.54
N SER A 345 13.13 22.74 0.08
CA SER A 345 13.96 22.34 1.21
C SER A 345 15.43 22.21 0.82
N LEU A 346 15.75 21.65 -0.35
CA LEU A 346 17.14 21.58 -0.83
C LEU A 346 17.74 22.96 -1.08
N ARG A 347 16.93 23.91 -1.58
CA ARG A 347 17.32 25.31 -1.75
C ARG A 347 17.53 26.01 -0.40
N ARG A 348 16.56 25.91 0.52
CA ARG A 348 16.62 26.56 1.86
C ARG A 348 17.79 26.07 2.71
N THR A 349 18.17 24.81 2.55
CA THR A 349 19.32 24.21 3.25
C THR A 349 20.66 24.47 2.56
N ASN A 350 20.64 25.22 1.45
CA ASN A 350 21.80 25.52 0.61
C ASN A 350 22.60 24.26 0.24
N LEU A 351 21.91 23.16 -0.12
CA LEU A 351 22.51 21.80 -0.23
C LEU A 351 23.87 21.78 -0.93
N LEU A 352 23.99 22.44 -2.10
CA LEU A 352 25.22 22.41 -2.91
C LEU A 352 26.40 23.08 -2.21
N PHE A 353 26.15 24.18 -1.50
CA PHE A 353 27.20 25.03 -0.89
C PHE A 353 27.33 24.84 0.62
N ASN A 354 26.47 24.05 1.26
CA ASN A 354 26.53 23.81 2.70
C ASN A 354 27.82 23.03 3.05
N PRO A 355 28.75 23.59 3.84
CA PRO A 355 30.02 22.94 4.17
C PRO A 355 29.86 21.79 5.17
N HIS A 356 28.74 21.74 5.90
CA HIS A 356 28.50 20.74 6.92
C HIS A 356 27.88 19.44 6.37
N ILE A 357 27.49 19.42 5.09
CA ILE A 357 26.98 18.22 4.42
C ILE A 357 28.12 17.61 3.59
N LYS A 358 28.43 16.34 3.83
CA LYS A 358 29.46 15.60 3.09
C LYS A 358 29.09 15.46 1.62
N LEU A 359 30.08 15.46 0.71
CA LEU A 359 29.85 15.31 -0.73
C LEU A 359 28.98 14.08 -1.08
N ASN A 360 29.21 12.95 -0.42
CA ASN A 360 28.42 11.74 -0.64
C ASN A 360 26.92 11.93 -0.30
N ALA A 361 26.61 12.69 0.76
CA ALA A 361 25.25 13.05 1.12
C ALA A 361 24.66 14.08 0.13
N LYS A 362 25.45 15.06 -0.31
CA LYS A 362 25.03 16.03 -1.35
C LYS A 362 24.58 15.34 -2.63
N ILE A 363 25.33 14.34 -3.10
CA ILE A 363 24.99 13.55 -4.29
C ILE A 363 23.66 12.80 -4.08
N SER A 364 23.45 12.20 -2.90
CA SER A 364 22.21 11.47 -2.61
C SER A 364 20.99 12.39 -2.52
N TYR A 365 21.14 13.59 -1.96
CA TYR A 365 20.08 14.60 -1.95
C TYR A 365 19.83 15.23 -3.32
N LEU A 366 20.87 15.39 -4.15
CA LEU A 366 20.70 15.83 -5.53
C LEU A 366 19.91 14.81 -6.36
N ALA A 367 20.05 13.51 -6.08
CA ALA A 367 19.20 12.50 -6.70
C ALA A 367 17.70 12.64 -6.33
N CYS A 368 17.36 13.16 -5.14
CA CYS A 368 15.97 13.51 -4.82
C CYS A 368 15.45 14.62 -5.73
N TRP A 369 16.29 15.61 -6.04
CA TRP A 369 15.92 16.71 -6.93
C TRP A 369 15.70 16.17 -8.36
N MET A 370 16.63 15.35 -8.85
CA MET A 370 16.54 14.73 -10.18
C MET A 370 15.28 13.85 -10.32
N TYR A 371 14.90 13.11 -9.27
CA TYR A 371 13.74 12.23 -9.30
C TYR A 371 12.46 12.96 -9.70
N TRP A 372 12.24 14.18 -9.21
CA TRP A 372 11.04 14.96 -9.55
C TRP A 372 11.01 15.42 -11.02
N TRP A 373 12.12 15.35 -11.74
CA TRP A 373 12.18 15.57 -13.19
C TRP A 373 11.86 14.33 -14.03
N THR A 374 11.67 13.15 -13.41
CA THR A 374 11.27 11.92 -14.13
C THR A 374 10.00 12.11 -14.95
N PHE A 375 9.06 12.91 -14.45
CA PHE A 375 7.79 13.21 -15.11
C PHE A 375 8.00 13.96 -16.43
N PHE A 376 8.87 14.97 -16.43
CA PHE A 376 9.21 15.71 -17.65
C PHE A 376 9.97 14.81 -18.64
N ARG A 377 10.95 14.04 -18.16
CA ARG A 377 11.64 13.03 -18.96
C ARG A 377 10.67 12.05 -19.62
N ARG A 378 9.68 11.55 -18.87
CA ARG A 378 8.70 10.59 -19.39
C ARG A 378 7.88 11.20 -20.52
N PHE A 379 7.48 12.45 -20.39
CA PHE A 379 6.83 13.20 -21.47
C PHE A 379 7.71 13.32 -22.71
N ILE A 380 9.00 13.68 -22.55
CA ILE A 380 9.96 13.76 -23.67
C ILE A 380 10.10 12.40 -24.38
N TYR A 381 10.17 11.29 -23.64
CA TYR A 381 10.25 9.94 -24.23
C TYR A 381 8.99 9.54 -25.01
N ILE A 382 7.81 10.02 -24.61
CA ILE A 382 6.56 9.76 -25.34
C ILE A 382 6.51 10.59 -26.62
N VAL A 383 6.84 11.88 -26.53
CA VAL A 383 6.71 12.82 -27.65
C VAL A 383 7.81 12.66 -28.70
N SER A 384 9.00 12.18 -28.34
CA SER A 384 10.16 12.03 -29.24
C SER A 384 9.87 11.25 -30.54
N PRO A 385 9.36 10.00 -30.52
CA PRO A 385 9.04 9.27 -31.75
C PRO A 385 7.84 9.86 -32.51
N ILE A 386 6.90 10.49 -31.80
CA ILE A 386 5.73 11.15 -32.39
C ILE A 386 6.16 12.36 -33.24
N LEU A 387 7.08 13.19 -32.71
CA LEU A 387 7.61 14.36 -33.41
C LEU A 387 8.27 13.98 -34.74
N PHE A 388 9.06 12.91 -34.74
CA PHE A 388 9.73 12.47 -35.94
C PHE A 388 8.76 11.93 -37.00
N ILE A 389 7.85 11.03 -36.61
CA ILE A 389 6.97 10.36 -37.58
C ILE A 389 5.87 11.29 -38.12
N LEU A 390 5.24 12.09 -37.26
CA LEU A 390 4.10 12.92 -37.67
C LEU A 390 4.53 14.24 -38.29
N PHE A 391 5.64 14.83 -37.80
CA PHE A 391 6.03 16.20 -38.14
C PHE A 391 7.38 16.26 -38.86
N GLY A 392 8.08 15.13 -39.04
CA GLY A 392 9.39 15.12 -39.67
C GLY A 392 10.48 15.83 -38.85
N ILE A 393 10.27 16.03 -37.55
CA ILE A 393 11.22 16.73 -36.66
C ILE A 393 12.14 15.68 -36.02
N PRO A 394 13.40 15.54 -36.47
CA PRO A 394 14.31 14.59 -35.86
C PRO A 394 14.78 15.10 -34.50
N VAL A 395 14.77 14.21 -33.51
CA VAL A 395 15.28 14.49 -32.15
C VAL A 395 16.62 13.80 -31.87
N VAL A 396 17.01 12.85 -32.71
CA VAL A 396 18.31 12.18 -32.72
C VAL A 396 18.73 11.98 -34.17
N ILE A 397 19.92 12.45 -34.53
CA ILE A 397 20.55 12.20 -35.83
C ILE A 397 21.51 11.03 -35.66
N CYS A 398 21.21 9.88 -36.28
CA CYS A 398 22.07 8.71 -36.24
C CYS A 398 21.73 7.69 -37.34
N SER A 399 22.70 6.82 -37.63
CA SER A 399 22.52 5.63 -38.44
C SER A 399 22.05 4.43 -37.61
N LEU A 400 21.45 3.44 -38.28
CA LEU A 400 21.07 2.18 -37.63
C LEU A 400 22.27 1.44 -37.01
N LYS A 401 23.45 1.53 -37.63
CA LYS A 401 24.68 0.91 -37.12
C LYS A 401 25.06 1.51 -35.77
N GLU A 402 25.03 2.84 -35.63
CA GLU A 402 25.33 3.51 -34.37
C GLU A 402 24.34 3.10 -33.26
N LEU A 403 23.04 2.98 -33.59
CA LEU A 403 22.05 2.49 -32.63
C LEU A 403 22.35 1.06 -32.15
N ILE A 404 22.78 0.16 -33.06
CA ILE A 404 23.08 -1.23 -32.72
C ILE A 404 24.38 -1.35 -31.91
N PHE A 405 25.40 -0.55 -32.21
CA PHE A 405 26.73 -0.71 -31.59
C PHE A 405 26.98 0.20 -30.39
N ILE A 406 26.24 1.31 -30.24
CA ILE A 406 26.42 2.26 -29.14
C ILE A 406 25.20 2.22 -28.20
N TRP A 407 24.00 2.48 -28.73
CA TRP A 407 22.80 2.58 -27.89
C TRP A 407 22.38 1.22 -27.33
N LEU A 408 22.21 0.19 -28.17
CA LEU A 408 21.66 -1.11 -27.75
C LEU A 408 22.49 -1.79 -26.64
N PRO A 409 23.84 -1.84 -26.70
CA PRO A 409 24.63 -2.40 -25.61
C PRO A 409 24.45 -1.61 -24.32
N SER A 410 24.48 -0.27 -24.38
CA SER A 410 24.27 0.57 -23.20
C SER A 410 22.89 0.33 -22.57
N TYR A 411 21.84 0.20 -23.41
CA TYR A 411 20.49 -0.08 -22.97
C TYR A 411 20.39 -1.46 -22.28
N VAL A 412 20.90 -2.51 -22.91
CA VAL A 412 20.84 -3.88 -22.36
C VAL A 412 21.65 -3.99 -21.05
N LEU A 413 22.87 -3.47 -21.04
CA LEU A 413 23.76 -3.50 -19.88
C LEU A 413 23.18 -2.69 -18.72
N TYR A 414 22.60 -1.51 -18.99
CA TYR A 414 21.92 -0.71 -17.97
C TYR A 414 20.73 -1.46 -17.35
N ASN A 415 19.86 -2.05 -18.17
CA ASN A 415 18.70 -2.80 -17.65
C ASN A 415 19.15 -4.04 -16.87
N GLN A 416 20.22 -4.71 -17.29
CA GLN A 416 20.79 -5.84 -16.56
C GLN A 416 21.40 -5.40 -15.22
N ALA A 417 22.15 -4.30 -15.20
CA ALA A 417 22.69 -3.72 -13.97
C ALA A 417 21.56 -3.36 -12.99
N LEU A 418 20.50 -2.69 -13.46
CA LEU A 418 19.30 -2.40 -12.67
C LEU A 418 18.68 -3.67 -12.08
N LYS A 419 18.47 -4.71 -12.90
CA LYS A 419 17.88 -5.97 -12.46
C LYS A 419 18.72 -6.67 -11.39
N VAL A 420 20.04 -6.65 -11.54
CA VAL A 420 20.98 -7.21 -10.56
C VAL A 420 21.05 -6.34 -9.30
N THR A 421 20.80 -5.03 -9.42
CA THR A 421 20.92 -4.12 -8.29
C THR A 421 19.68 -3.96 -7.44
N SER A 422 18.51 -3.95 -8.08
CA SER A 422 17.23 -3.65 -7.44
C SER A 422 16.61 -4.88 -6.80
N GLY A 423 15.83 -4.64 -5.75
CA GLY A 423 15.02 -5.67 -5.10
C GLY A 423 13.81 -6.08 -5.93
N ALA A 424 13.04 -7.02 -5.39
CA ALA A 424 11.79 -7.47 -6.00
C ALA A 424 10.62 -6.49 -5.79
N ILE A 425 10.84 -5.28 -5.24
CA ILE A 425 9.75 -4.35 -4.89
C ILE A 425 9.27 -3.57 -6.11
N ARG A 426 10.18 -3.12 -6.99
CA ARG A 426 9.83 -2.31 -8.16
C ARG A 426 10.65 -2.72 -9.38
N ASN A 427 10.00 -2.65 -10.54
CA ASN A 427 10.66 -2.78 -11.83
C ASN A 427 10.44 -1.54 -12.71
N LYS A 428 11.28 -1.39 -13.74
CA LYS A 428 11.24 -0.27 -14.70
C LYS A 428 9.86 -0.06 -15.31
N ARG A 429 9.17 -1.14 -15.67
CA ARG A 429 7.84 -1.10 -16.29
C ARG A 429 6.85 -0.38 -15.39
N TRP A 430 6.76 -0.78 -14.12
CA TRP A 430 5.85 -0.14 -13.17
C TRP A 430 6.25 1.30 -12.84
N SER A 431 7.55 1.61 -12.77
CA SER A 431 8.00 3.01 -12.63
C SER A 431 7.51 3.85 -13.81
N ASN A 432 7.70 3.38 -15.04
CA ASN A 432 7.23 4.07 -16.24
C ASN A 432 5.69 4.22 -16.26
N THR A 433 4.94 3.23 -15.78
CA THR A 433 3.47 3.32 -15.70
C THR A 433 3.04 4.40 -14.71
N VAL A 434 3.63 4.44 -13.51
CA VAL A 434 3.37 5.48 -12.51
C VAL A 434 3.71 6.86 -13.07
N ASP A 435 4.88 7.01 -13.70
CA ASP A 435 5.29 8.28 -14.31
C ASP A 435 4.34 8.71 -15.42
N THR A 436 3.85 7.77 -16.25
CA THR A 436 2.88 8.04 -17.33
C THR A 436 1.53 8.51 -16.80
N VAL A 437 1.09 7.96 -15.66
CA VAL A 437 -0.15 8.38 -14.99
C VAL A 437 -0.02 9.81 -14.47
N ILE A 438 1.10 10.13 -13.82
CA ILE A 438 1.24 11.33 -13.00
C ILE A 438 1.81 12.53 -13.78
N PHE A 439 2.57 12.32 -14.88
CA PHE A 439 3.36 13.40 -15.48
C PHE A 439 2.62 14.69 -15.82
N PRO A 440 1.36 14.69 -16.33
CA PRO A 440 0.72 15.94 -16.77
C PRO A 440 0.56 16.93 -15.63
N TYR A 441 0.40 16.43 -14.40
CA TYR A 441 0.14 17.25 -13.22
C TYR A 441 1.40 17.64 -12.46
N MET A 442 2.55 17.03 -12.80
CA MET A 442 3.81 17.27 -12.09
C MET A 442 4.76 18.21 -12.84
N ILE A 443 4.73 18.21 -14.18
CA ILE A 443 5.65 19.02 -14.99
C ILE A 443 5.58 20.50 -14.61
N ILE A 444 4.38 21.10 -14.64
CA ILE A 444 4.22 22.53 -14.37
C ILE A 444 4.60 22.88 -12.92
N PRO A 445 4.11 22.18 -11.88
CA PRO A 445 4.51 22.49 -10.51
C PRO A 445 6.02 22.37 -10.24
N VAL A 446 6.67 21.33 -10.76
CA VAL A 446 8.12 21.12 -10.61
C VAL A 446 8.91 22.20 -11.34
N LEU A 447 8.51 22.56 -12.55
CA LEU A 447 9.13 23.64 -13.33
C LEU A 447 9.00 24.98 -12.61
N LEU A 448 7.79 25.36 -12.20
CA LEU A 448 7.54 26.63 -11.51
C LEU A 448 8.34 26.74 -10.22
N GLU A 449 8.38 25.68 -9.41
CA GLU A 449 9.17 25.71 -8.18
C GLU A 449 10.67 25.79 -8.45
N THR A 450 11.16 25.11 -9.50
CA THR A 450 12.56 25.23 -9.93
C THR A 450 12.89 26.67 -10.35
N LEU A 451 11.97 27.35 -11.04
CA LEU A 451 12.07 28.75 -11.45
C LEU A 451 11.69 29.76 -10.34
N PHE A 452 11.72 29.36 -9.07
CA PHE A 452 11.50 30.21 -7.89
C PHE A 452 10.07 30.77 -7.75
N ILE A 453 9.11 30.29 -8.53
CA ILE A 453 7.71 30.74 -8.47
C ILE A 453 6.96 29.90 -7.43
N ARG A 454 6.78 30.44 -6.22
CA ARG A 454 6.13 29.76 -5.08
C ARG A 454 4.61 29.69 -5.22
N GLN A 455 4.04 28.58 -4.75
CA GLN A 455 2.58 28.43 -4.60
C GLN A 455 2.13 29.16 -3.33
N LYS A 456 1.17 30.09 -3.46
CA LYS A 456 0.75 30.98 -2.35
C LYS A 456 -0.27 30.38 -1.37
N LYS A 457 -1.02 29.34 -1.76
CA LYS A 457 -2.06 28.74 -0.91
C LYS A 457 -1.93 27.22 -0.90
N PHE A 458 -1.98 26.65 0.30
CA PHE A 458 -2.03 25.22 0.57
C PHE A 458 -3.40 24.90 1.16
N ASN A 459 -4.05 23.85 0.64
CA ASN A 459 -5.29 23.33 1.19
C ASN A 459 -5.00 21.94 1.78
N VAL A 460 -5.37 21.74 3.04
CA VAL A 460 -5.27 20.44 3.72
C VAL A 460 -6.14 19.42 2.97
N THR A 461 -5.57 18.25 2.69
CA THR A 461 -6.29 17.15 2.04
C THR A 461 -7.33 16.58 3.00
N SER A 462 -8.59 16.50 2.58
CA SER A 462 -9.61 15.83 3.37
C SER A 462 -9.38 14.32 3.37
N LYS A 463 -9.27 13.68 4.54
CA LYS A 463 -9.16 12.21 4.66
C LYS A 463 -10.52 11.48 4.58
N ARG A 464 -11.57 12.16 4.12
CA ARG A 464 -12.93 11.61 4.02
C ARG A 464 -13.09 10.77 2.76
N ARG A 465 -13.73 9.61 2.87
CA ARG A 465 -13.96 8.67 1.78
C ARG A 465 -15.36 8.88 1.19
N ASP A 466 -15.45 9.23 -0.09
CA ASP A 466 -16.74 9.32 -0.79
C ASP A 466 -17.17 7.95 -1.34
N ILE A 467 -18.43 7.56 -1.05
CA ILE A 467 -18.97 6.22 -1.28
C ILE A 467 -19.26 5.94 -2.76
N VAL A 468 -19.47 6.98 -3.58
CA VAL A 468 -19.88 6.84 -4.98
C VAL A 468 -19.16 7.86 -5.83
N ARG A 469 -17.89 7.60 -6.19
CA ARG A 469 -17.21 8.42 -7.20
C ARG A 469 -17.30 7.80 -8.59
N ARG A 470 -17.72 8.64 -9.55
CA ARG A 470 -17.66 8.39 -10.99
C ARG A 470 -16.20 8.38 -11.43
N SER A 471 -15.90 7.72 -12.55
CA SER A 471 -14.57 7.73 -13.18
C SER A 471 -14.10 9.17 -13.43
N ASP A 472 -12.88 9.52 -13.03
CA ASP A 472 -12.25 10.82 -13.32
C ASP A 472 -11.58 10.81 -14.70
N ILE A 473 -12.22 10.17 -15.68
CA ILE A 473 -11.65 9.95 -17.02
C ILE A 473 -11.32 11.26 -17.75
N MET A 474 -11.96 12.37 -17.38
CA MET A 474 -11.63 13.71 -17.88
C MET A 474 -10.21 14.15 -17.49
N LEU A 475 -9.69 13.69 -16.35
CA LEU A 475 -8.29 13.94 -16.00
C LEU A 475 -7.35 13.31 -17.04
N ALA A 476 -7.76 12.22 -17.70
CA ALA A 476 -6.95 11.50 -18.68
C ALA A 476 -6.79 12.19 -20.05
N ILE A 477 -7.36 13.38 -20.26
CA ILE A 477 -7.31 14.10 -21.55
C ILE A 477 -5.89 14.21 -22.12
N PRO A 478 -4.85 14.62 -21.36
CA PRO A 478 -3.49 14.69 -21.89
C PRO A 478 -2.98 13.33 -22.41
N GLN A 479 -3.27 12.25 -21.69
CA GLN A 479 -2.88 10.89 -22.09
C GLN A 479 -3.68 10.40 -23.31
N MET A 480 -4.97 10.74 -23.40
CA MET A 480 -5.79 10.42 -24.57
C MET A 480 -5.26 11.09 -25.84
N ILE A 481 -4.92 12.38 -25.76
CA ILE A 481 -4.34 13.13 -26.89
C ILE A 481 -3.04 12.47 -27.34
N LEU A 482 -2.13 12.17 -26.40
CA LEU A 482 -0.87 11.50 -26.72
C LEU A 482 -1.09 10.10 -27.30
N LEU A 483 -2.07 9.33 -26.82
CA LEU A 483 -2.38 8.00 -27.35
C LEU A 483 -2.90 8.07 -28.78
N VAL A 484 -3.71 9.08 -29.12
CA VAL A 484 -4.19 9.28 -30.49
C VAL A 484 -3.01 9.60 -31.41
N PHE A 485 -2.14 10.53 -31.02
CA PHE A 485 -0.95 10.84 -31.82
C PHE A 485 -0.01 9.64 -31.95
N ASP A 486 0.22 8.90 -30.86
CA ASP A 486 1.05 7.69 -30.87
C ASP A 486 0.47 6.60 -31.77
N ALA A 487 -0.85 6.39 -31.75
CA ALA A 487 -1.52 5.43 -32.62
C ALA A 487 -1.42 5.80 -34.11
N VAL A 488 -1.63 7.08 -34.45
CA VAL A 488 -1.47 7.57 -35.82
C VAL A 488 -0.01 7.42 -36.26
N ALA A 489 0.94 7.80 -35.39
CA ALA A 489 2.37 7.65 -35.66
C ALA A 489 2.75 6.18 -35.86
N LEU A 490 2.19 5.25 -35.08
CA LEU A 490 2.46 3.83 -35.20
C LEU A 490 2.00 3.28 -36.54
N VAL A 491 0.78 3.63 -36.98
CA VAL A 491 0.26 3.24 -38.30
C VAL A 491 1.14 3.79 -39.43
N MET A 492 1.51 5.07 -39.37
CA MET A 492 2.38 5.70 -40.36
C MET A 492 3.78 5.09 -40.38
N ALA A 493 4.35 4.79 -39.22
CA ALA A 493 5.68 4.18 -39.09
C ALA A 493 5.70 2.77 -39.69
N VAL A 494 4.68 1.95 -39.41
CA VAL A 494 4.56 0.59 -39.99
C VAL A 494 4.35 0.66 -41.50
N ALA A 495 3.42 1.49 -41.99
CA ALA A 495 3.18 1.63 -43.43
C ALA A 495 4.42 2.16 -44.16
N GLY A 496 5.10 3.14 -43.59
CA GLY A 496 6.35 3.70 -44.12
C GLY A 496 7.47 2.66 -44.15
N ALA A 497 7.63 1.87 -43.09
CA ALA A 497 8.62 0.79 -43.02
C ALA A 497 8.39 -0.26 -44.11
N LEU A 498 7.13 -0.68 -44.33
CA LEU A 498 6.77 -1.65 -45.36
C LEU A 498 7.01 -1.10 -46.78
N ARG A 499 6.71 0.18 -47.02
CA ARG A 499 6.88 0.83 -48.32
C ARG A 499 8.34 1.08 -48.68
N THR A 500 9.15 1.52 -47.71
CA THR A 500 10.53 1.99 -47.94
C THR A 500 11.58 0.92 -47.63
N GLN A 501 11.19 -0.22 -47.05
CA GLN A 501 12.09 -1.26 -46.55
C GLN A 501 13.16 -0.72 -45.57
N ASN A 502 12.86 0.38 -44.87
CA ASN A 502 13.76 0.99 -43.90
C ASN A 502 13.72 0.22 -42.58
N TYR A 503 14.69 -0.67 -42.37
CA TYR A 503 14.83 -1.46 -41.14
C TYR A 503 15.05 -0.61 -39.88
N GLY A 504 15.53 0.64 -40.00
CA GLY A 504 15.67 1.56 -38.87
C GLY A 504 14.35 1.93 -38.20
N ALA A 505 13.23 1.84 -38.93
CA ALA A 505 11.89 2.09 -38.41
C ALA A 505 11.50 1.12 -37.27
N ALA A 506 12.13 -0.05 -37.18
CA ALA A 506 11.86 -1.03 -36.13
C ALA A 506 12.11 -0.46 -34.71
N VAL A 507 13.14 0.38 -34.55
CA VAL A 507 13.45 1.02 -33.25
C VAL A 507 12.35 2.01 -32.85
N ILE A 508 11.82 2.77 -33.82
CA ILE A 508 10.76 3.75 -33.57
C ILE A 508 9.44 3.04 -33.27
N ILE A 509 9.08 2.02 -34.07
CA ILE A 509 7.90 1.19 -33.86
C ILE A 509 7.94 0.56 -32.45
N TYR A 510 9.10 0.04 -32.02
CA TYR A 510 9.27 -0.49 -30.67
C TYR A 510 8.91 0.54 -29.59
N TRP A 511 9.41 1.78 -29.71
CA TRP A 511 9.12 2.82 -28.73
C TRP A 511 7.66 3.29 -28.76
N LEU A 512 7.05 3.43 -29.93
CA LEU A 512 5.63 3.74 -30.07
C LEU A 512 4.76 2.65 -29.42
N VAL A 513 5.01 1.37 -29.70
CA VAL A 513 4.29 0.25 -29.06
C VAL A 513 4.44 0.28 -27.54
N LEU A 514 5.65 0.50 -27.02
CA LEU A 514 5.86 0.63 -25.59
C LEU A 514 5.11 1.82 -25.02
N ASN A 515 5.16 2.99 -25.66
CA ASN A 515 4.48 4.19 -25.18
C ASN A 515 2.96 4.01 -25.18
N ALA A 516 2.37 3.47 -26.25
CA ALA A 516 0.96 3.10 -26.33
C ALA A 516 0.52 2.23 -25.15
N GLN A 517 1.28 1.18 -24.81
CA GLN A 517 0.92 0.29 -23.71
C GLN A 517 0.84 1.03 -22.35
N HIS A 518 1.78 1.92 -22.06
CA HIS A 518 1.76 2.68 -20.81
C HIS A 518 0.67 3.76 -20.81
N LEU A 519 0.38 4.38 -21.95
CA LEU A 519 -0.73 5.32 -22.11
C LEU A 519 -2.08 4.63 -21.89
N ILE A 520 -2.27 3.43 -22.45
CA ILE A 520 -3.47 2.59 -22.19
C ILE A 520 -3.61 2.27 -20.70
N MET A 521 -2.52 1.87 -20.04
CA MET A 521 -2.54 1.66 -18.58
C MET A 521 -2.90 2.96 -17.83
N ALA A 522 -2.42 4.12 -18.27
CA ALA A 522 -2.83 5.38 -17.65
C ALA A 522 -4.34 5.66 -17.82
N LEU A 523 -4.93 5.32 -18.97
CA LEU A 523 -6.39 5.42 -19.15
C LEU A 523 -7.16 4.48 -18.22
N PHE A 524 -6.69 3.24 -18.02
CA PHE A 524 -7.30 2.32 -17.05
C PHE A 524 -7.22 2.86 -15.62
N PHE A 525 -6.11 3.48 -15.25
CA PHE A 525 -5.96 4.12 -13.95
C PHE A 525 -7.02 5.22 -13.75
N MET A 526 -7.14 6.14 -14.71
CA MET A 526 -8.06 7.27 -14.65
C MET A 526 -9.54 6.88 -14.78
N SER A 527 -9.82 5.74 -15.43
CA SER A 527 -11.17 5.16 -15.47
C SER A 527 -11.66 4.74 -14.08
N GLY A 528 -10.76 4.56 -13.10
CA GLY A 528 -11.08 4.21 -11.73
C GLY A 528 -11.72 2.83 -11.58
N ARG A 529 -12.13 2.48 -10.36
CA ARG A 529 -12.87 1.25 -10.06
C ARG A 529 -13.95 1.56 -9.03
N ARG A 530 -15.17 1.05 -9.23
CA ARG A 530 -16.27 1.25 -8.28
C ARG A 530 -15.94 0.56 -6.96
N ASN A 531 -15.90 1.32 -5.87
CA ASN A 531 -15.84 0.78 -4.51
C ASN A 531 -17.27 0.76 -3.94
N LEU A 532 -17.73 -0.42 -3.53
CA LEU A 532 -19.07 -0.61 -2.94
C LEU A 532 -19.02 -0.68 -1.41
N ARG A 533 -17.83 -0.57 -0.81
CA ARG A 533 -17.59 -0.77 0.62
C ARG A 533 -17.11 0.52 1.26
N THR A 534 -17.57 0.76 2.49
CA THR A 534 -17.15 1.88 3.33
C THR A 534 -15.82 1.61 4.02
N THR A 535 -15.62 0.37 4.50
CA THR A 535 -14.41 -0.09 5.19
C THR A 535 -13.63 -1.11 4.38
N ASP A 536 -12.31 -1.06 4.49
CA ASP A 536 -11.42 -2.03 3.85
C ASP A 536 -11.46 -3.37 4.60
N ARG A 537 -11.40 -4.46 3.85
CA ARG A 537 -11.37 -5.83 4.38
C ARG A 537 -9.99 -6.44 4.17
N PHE A 538 -9.49 -7.09 5.20
CA PHE A 538 -8.17 -7.73 5.20
C PHE A 538 -8.34 -9.23 5.11
N TYR A 539 -7.57 -9.88 4.24
CA TYR A 539 -7.58 -11.34 4.15
C TYR A 539 -6.69 -11.92 5.25
N ALA A 540 -7.32 -12.64 6.17
CA ALA A 540 -6.63 -13.27 7.28
C ALA A 540 -7.47 -14.42 7.81
N GLU A 541 -6.79 -15.49 8.21
CA GLU A 541 -7.38 -16.67 8.82
C GLU A 541 -7.18 -16.57 10.34
N VAL A 542 -8.28 -16.36 11.06
CA VAL A 542 -8.32 -16.32 12.52
C VAL A 542 -9.46 -17.24 12.98
N PRO A 543 -9.22 -18.13 13.95
CA PRO A 543 -10.26 -18.94 14.54
C PRO A 543 -11.36 -18.08 15.18
N VAL A 544 -12.61 -18.46 14.92
CA VAL A 544 -13.78 -17.84 15.54
C VAL A 544 -14.67 -18.88 16.18
N GLU A 545 -15.15 -18.56 17.37
CA GLU A 545 -16.21 -19.29 18.08
C GLU A 545 -17.50 -18.48 17.93
N ILE A 546 -18.53 -19.10 17.39
CA ILE A 546 -19.83 -18.49 17.11
C ILE A 546 -20.83 -19.11 18.07
N SER A 547 -21.48 -18.28 18.89
CA SER A 547 -22.45 -18.70 19.88
C SER A 547 -23.82 -18.10 19.60
N TYR A 548 -24.84 -18.95 19.52
CA TYR A 548 -26.22 -18.54 19.36
C TYR A 548 -27.15 -19.48 20.15
N GLN A 549 -27.95 -18.91 21.06
CA GLN A 549 -28.92 -19.63 21.89
C GLN A 549 -28.36 -20.91 22.56
N GLY A 550 -27.13 -20.86 23.06
CA GLY A 550 -26.48 -21.99 23.75
C GLY A 550 -25.76 -23.00 22.84
N LYS A 551 -25.97 -22.96 21.50
CA LYS A 551 -25.16 -23.72 20.55
C LYS A 551 -23.87 -22.98 20.21
N GLN A 552 -22.80 -23.75 20.03
CA GLN A 552 -21.48 -23.25 19.65
C GLN A 552 -21.04 -23.87 18.33
N TYR A 553 -20.53 -23.02 17.45
CA TYR A 553 -19.97 -23.39 16.18
C TYR A 553 -18.56 -22.81 16.04
N TYR A 554 -17.74 -23.45 15.22
CA TYR A 554 -16.36 -23.04 14.99
C TYR A 554 -16.13 -22.81 13.51
N GLY A 555 -15.33 -21.80 13.20
CA GLY A 555 -14.93 -21.50 11.83
C GLY A 555 -13.62 -20.73 11.77
N LEU A 556 -13.20 -20.42 10.55
CA LEU A 556 -12.03 -19.59 10.27
C LEU A 556 -12.46 -18.36 9.48
N THR A 557 -11.99 -17.17 9.88
CA THR A 557 -12.19 -16.00 9.03
C THR A 557 -11.50 -16.18 7.68
N CYS A 558 -12.08 -15.62 6.62
CA CYS A 558 -11.46 -15.46 5.31
C CYS A 558 -10.94 -14.04 5.12
N ASP A 559 -11.79 -13.11 5.54
CA ASP A 559 -11.62 -11.68 5.43
C ASP A 559 -12.41 -11.01 6.54
N PHE A 560 -11.92 -9.88 7.06
CA PHE A 560 -12.66 -9.09 8.03
C PHE A 560 -12.27 -7.62 7.99
N SER A 561 -13.17 -6.75 8.45
CA SER A 561 -13.05 -5.30 8.53
C SER A 561 -13.57 -4.79 9.88
N GLU A 562 -13.52 -3.48 10.07
CA GLU A 562 -14.12 -2.79 11.21
C GLU A 562 -15.62 -3.08 11.40
N THR A 563 -16.34 -3.43 10.33
CA THR A 563 -17.82 -3.54 10.34
C THR A 563 -18.35 -4.93 9.98
N GLY A 564 -17.49 -5.90 9.67
CA GLY A 564 -17.95 -7.23 9.31
C GLY A 564 -16.82 -8.21 9.08
N LEU A 565 -17.15 -9.49 9.15
CA LEU A 565 -16.23 -10.60 8.89
C LEU A 565 -16.86 -11.60 7.92
N ALA A 566 -16.04 -12.38 7.27
CA ALA A 566 -16.48 -13.55 6.53
C ALA A 566 -15.85 -14.80 7.11
N VAL A 567 -16.64 -15.83 7.37
CA VAL A 567 -16.22 -17.07 8.04
C VAL A 567 -16.44 -18.26 7.12
N LEU A 568 -15.47 -19.15 7.05
CA LEU A 568 -15.60 -20.48 6.47
C LEU A 568 -15.89 -21.48 7.57
N CYS A 569 -16.96 -22.25 7.38
CA CYS A 569 -17.34 -23.39 8.20
C CYS A 569 -17.31 -24.65 7.33
N ASP A 570 -16.92 -25.78 7.92
CA ASP A 570 -16.84 -27.06 7.21
C ASP A 570 -18.22 -27.67 6.95
N LYS A 571 -19.22 -27.31 7.76
CA LYS A 571 -20.62 -27.74 7.62
C LYS A 571 -21.53 -26.54 7.49
N SER A 572 -22.72 -26.74 6.93
CA SER A 572 -23.75 -25.73 7.04
C SER A 572 -24.17 -25.58 8.50
N ILE A 573 -24.31 -24.34 8.92
CA ILE A 573 -24.83 -23.94 10.22
C ILE A 573 -25.91 -22.88 10.04
N TYR A 574 -26.87 -22.87 10.96
CA TYR A 574 -27.79 -21.75 11.09
C TYR A 574 -27.07 -20.56 11.73
N MET A 575 -27.22 -19.38 11.12
CA MET A 575 -26.78 -18.12 11.72
C MET A 575 -27.96 -17.16 11.74
N PRO A 576 -28.19 -16.45 12.86
CA PRO A 576 -29.28 -15.48 12.94
C PRO A 576 -29.08 -14.37 11.92
N HIS A 577 -30.20 -13.85 11.44
CA HIS A 577 -30.29 -12.83 10.41
C HIS A 577 -31.45 -11.86 10.72
N GLY A 578 -31.55 -10.76 9.99
CA GLY A 578 -32.58 -9.74 10.25
C GLY A 578 -32.31 -8.94 11.53
N GLU A 579 -33.17 -9.10 12.53
CA GLU A 579 -33.09 -8.43 13.85
C GLU A 579 -32.37 -9.28 14.90
N GLU A 580 -32.31 -10.61 14.73
CA GLU A 580 -31.64 -11.49 15.66
C GLU A 580 -30.10 -11.40 15.54
N GLN A 581 -29.40 -11.62 16.66
CA GLN A 581 -27.95 -11.48 16.77
C GLN A 581 -27.31 -12.74 17.37
N MET A 582 -26.05 -12.96 17.02
CA MET A 582 -25.15 -13.97 17.57
C MET A 582 -23.95 -13.31 18.22
N SER A 583 -23.34 -14.01 19.17
CA SER A 583 -22.07 -13.59 19.75
C SER A 583 -20.92 -14.32 19.05
N ILE A 584 -19.89 -13.58 18.68
CA ILE A 584 -18.67 -14.09 18.05
C ILE A 584 -17.50 -13.79 18.96
N LYS A 585 -16.74 -14.81 19.35
CA LYS A 585 -15.44 -14.64 19.98
C LYS A 585 -14.35 -14.88 18.94
N ILE A 586 -13.44 -13.93 18.83
CA ILE A 586 -12.24 -14.02 18.01
C ILE A 586 -11.03 -13.95 18.91
N LYS A 587 -10.05 -14.82 18.69
CA LYS A 587 -8.85 -14.91 19.52
C LYS A 587 -7.61 -15.17 18.67
N THR A 588 -6.56 -14.44 18.99
CA THR A 588 -5.20 -14.61 18.49
C THR A 588 -4.27 -14.95 19.66
N ASP A 589 -2.98 -15.09 19.40
CA ASP A 589 -1.98 -15.34 20.45
C ASP A 589 -1.90 -14.18 21.47
N ARG A 590 -2.28 -12.97 21.06
CA ARG A 590 -2.07 -11.74 21.84
C ARG A 590 -3.36 -11.03 22.25
N TYR A 591 -4.41 -11.14 21.45
CA TYR A 591 -5.65 -10.38 21.60
C TYR A 591 -6.87 -11.29 21.49
N LYS A 592 -7.93 -10.92 22.19
CA LYS A 592 -9.24 -11.56 22.18
C LYS A 592 -10.34 -10.49 22.15
N ALA A 593 -11.41 -10.74 21.41
CA ALA A 593 -12.58 -9.87 21.42
C ALA A 593 -13.86 -10.67 21.31
N LYS A 594 -14.90 -10.21 21.99
CA LYS A 594 -16.29 -10.66 21.86
C LYS A 594 -17.09 -9.60 21.12
N LEU A 595 -17.85 -10.03 20.13
CA LEU A 595 -18.57 -9.17 19.18
C LEU A 595 -20.02 -9.62 19.10
N ASP A 596 -20.93 -8.68 18.93
CA ASP A 596 -22.30 -8.98 18.49
C ASP A 596 -22.41 -8.81 16.98
N ALA A 597 -23.08 -9.74 16.33
CA ALA A 597 -23.09 -9.85 14.89
C ALA A 597 -24.35 -10.51 14.33
N LYS A 598 -24.58 -10.35 13.03
CA LYS A 598 -25.65 -11.03 12.28
C LYS A 598 -25.22 -11.48 10.89
N CYS A 599 -25.82 -12.55 10.39
CA CYS A 599 -25.57 -13.04 9.05
C CYS A 599 -26.25 -12.14 8.01
N VAL A 600 -25.49 -11.74 6.99
CA VAL A 600 -25.98 -10.94 5.85
C VAL A 600 -25.83 -11.67 4.52
N HIS A 601 -25.00 -12.71 4.46
CA HIS A 601 -24.82 -13.46 3.23
C HIS A 601 -24.33 -14.89 3.48
N VAL A 602 -24.79 -15.86 2.69
CA VAL A 602 -24.28 -17.25 2.71
C VAL A 602 -24.11 -17.76 1.28
N GLN A 603 -22.97 -18.41 1.04
CA GLN A 603 -22.69 -19.12 -0.21
C GLN A 603 -21.87 -20.39 0.05
N LYS A 604 -22.12 -21.43 -0.74
CA LYS A 604 -21.27 -22.62 -0.77
C LYS A 604 -20.01 -22.32 -1.59
N LYS A 605 -18.83 -22.72 -1.11
CA LYS A 605 -17.53 -22.50 -1.75
C LYS A 605 -16.72 -23.79 -1.70
N GLY A 606 -16.79 -24.57 -2.79
CA GLY A 606 -16.32 -25.96 -2.78
C GLY A 606 -17.12 -26.76 -1.76
N ASP A 607 -16.42 -27.50 -0.89
CA ASP A 607 -17.04 -28.34 0.14
C ASP A 607 -17.33 -27.60 1.45
N LYS A 608 -17.05 -26.28 1.51
CA LYS A 608 -17.23 -25.45 2.70
C LYS A 608 -18.32 -24.40 2.51
N TRP A 609 -18.79 -23.84 3.61
CA TRP A 609 -19.78 -22.76 3.63
C TRP A 609 -19.13 -21.44 4.03
N LYS A 610 -19.28 -20.43 3.17
CA LYS A 610 -18.81 -19.06 3.44
C LYS A 610 -19.98 -18.20 3.91
N TYR A 611 -19.89 -17.72 5.13
CA TYR A 611 -20.83 -16.80 5.77
C TYR A 611 -20.25 -15.39 5.76
N GLY A 612 -21.01 -14.42 5.24
CA GLY A 612 -20.76 -12.99 5.39
C GLY A 612 -21.54 -12.46 6.57
N ILE A 613 -20.84 -11.90 7.54
CA ILE A 613 -21.35 -11.46 8.83
C ILE A 613 -21.13 -9.95 8.98
N GLN A 614 -22.13 -9.25 9.48
CA GLN A 614 -22.07 -7.84 9.85
C GLN A 614 -21.93 -7.74 11.36
N ILE A 615 -20.99 -6.91 11.83
CA ILE A 615 -20.84 -6.58 13.26
C ILE A 615 -21.91 -5.55 13.61
N THR A 616 -22.68 -5.81 14.65
CA THR A 616 -23.78 -4.96 15.15
C THR A 616 -23.41 -4.25 16.44
N GLY A 617 -22.51 -4.81 17.25
CA GLY A 617 -22.09 -4.23 18.53
C GLY A 617 -20.70 -4.66 18.96
N MET A 618 -19.93 -3.69 19.48
CA MET A 618 -18.60 -3.89 20.06
C MET A 618 -18.21 -2.61 20.81
N ASP A 619 -17.85 -2.72 22.09
CA ASP A 619 -17.47 -1.59 22.94
C ASP A 619 -16.31 -1.93 23.90
N GLY A 620 -15.86 -0.92 24.65
CA GLY A 620 -14.82 -1.07 25.68
C GLY A 620 -13.56 -1.80 25.22
N THR A 621 -13.10 -2.74 26.05
CA THR A 621 -11.90 -3.55 25.80
C THR A 621 -12.03 -4.46 24.58
N ASP A 622 -13.24 -4.95 24.27
CA ASP A 622 -13.46 -5.76 23.08
C ASP A 622 -13.21 -4.95 21.80
N LYS A 623 -13.60 -3.66 21.77
CA LYS A 623 -13.26 -2.74 20.67
C LYS A 623 -11.75 -2.50 20.57
N ASP A 624 -11.11 -2.20 21.70
CA ASP A 624 -9.66 -1.97 21.76
C ASP A 624 -8.90 -3.19 21.19
N GLU A 625 -9.19 -4.39 21.67
CA GLU A 625 -8.50 -5.62 21.27
C GLU A 625 -8.87 -6.09 19.86
N TYR A 626 -10.14 -5.94 19.42
CA TYR A 626 -10.53 -6.28 18.05
C TYR A 626 -9.78 -5.44 17.01
N PHE A 627 -9.58 -4.14 17.28
CA PHE A 627 -8.80 -3.28 16.40
C PHE A 627 -7.33 -3.70 16.36
N GLN A 628 -6.77 -4.25 17.44
CA GLN A 628 -5.43 -4.83 17.40
C GLN A 628 -5.39 -6.13 16.57
N ILE A 629 -6.40 -7.01 16.69
CA ILE A 629 -6.53 -8.19 15.81
C ILE A 629 -6.58 -7.80 14.33
N LEU A 630 -7.14 -6.62 14.04
CA LEU A 630 -7.28 -6.06 12.70
C LEU A 630 -5.96 -5.47 12.17
N TYR A 631 -5.31 -4.59 12.95
CA TYR A 631 -4.21 -3.74 12.45
C TYR A 631 -2.82 -4.15 12.93
N ASP A 632 -2.68 -4.81 14.07
CA ASP A 632 -1.38 -5.25 14.60
C ASP A 632 -0.94 -6.57 13.93
N ARG A 633 -0.75 -6.49 12.62
CA ARG A 633 -0.40 -7.64 11.79
C ARG A 633 0.22 -7.23 10.46
N ASP A 634 0.85 -8.19 9.83
CA ASP A 634 1.17 -8.11 8.41
C ASP A 634 -0.12 -8.17 7.57
N HIS A 635 -0.33 -7.14 6.77
CA HIS A 635 -1.48 -7.01 5.88
C HIS A 635 -1.28 -7.82 4.59
N SER A 636 -2.39 -8.29 4.00
CA SER A 636 -2.40 -9.22 2.85
C SER A 636 -2.00 -8.62 1.50
N LEU A 637 -1.60 -7.34 1.47
CA LEU A 637 -1.16 -6.67 0.25
C LEU A 637 0.21 -7.21 -0.19
N ALA A 638 0.46 -7.21 -1.50
CA ALA A 638 1.74 -7.67 -2.01
C ALA A 638 2.90 -6.82 -1.47
N LYS A 639 3.94 -7.47 -0.93
CA LYS A 639 5.18 -6.81 -0.47
C LYS A 639 6.29 -6.83 -1.51
N THR A 640 6.14 -7.69 -2.51
CA THR A 640 7.05 -7.85 -3.65
C THR A 640 6.25 -8.06 -4.92
N MET A 641 6.84 -7.70 -6.06
CA MET A 641 6.33 -8.02 -7.38
C MET A 641 6.09 -9.52 -7.54
N SER A 642 4.93 -9.90 -8.07
CA SER A 642 4.73 -11.26 -8.57
C SER A 642 5.77 -11.57 -9.66
N PRO A 643 6.39 -12.77 -9.66
CA PRO A 643 7.27 -13.19 -10.74
C PRO A 643 6.50 -13.17 -12.06
N SER A 644 7.03 -12.46 -13.05
CA SER A 644 6.56 -12.39 -14.45
C SER A 644 5.05 -12.24 -14.68
N VAL A 645 4.61 -11.00 -14.87
CA VAL A 645 3.38 -10.68 -15.59
C VAL A 645 3.79 -9.74 -16.72
N SER A 646 3.49 -10.06 -17.97
CA SER A 646 3.80 -9.17 -19.10
C SER A 646 2.90 -7.94 -19.08
N MET A 647 3.28 -6.87 -19.80
CA MET A 647 2.43 -5.66 -19.88
C MET A 647 1.10 -5.96 -20.56
N ILE A 648 1.12 -6.92 -21.48
CA ILE A 648 -0.05 -7.39 -22.21
C ILE A 648 -1.02 -8.11 -21.25
N ASP A 649 -0.51 -8.95 -20.34
CA ASP A 649 -1.34 -9.62 -19.33
C ASP A 649 -2.01 -8.61 -18.39
N ASP A 650 -1.33 -7.51 -18.05
CA ASP A 650 -1.92 -6.45 -17.23
C ASP A 650 -3.03 -5.70 -17.95
N ILE A 651 -2.88 -5.47 -19.26
CA ILE A 651 -3.92 -4.91 -20.10
C ILE A 651 -5.12 -5.87 -20.18
N PHE A 652 -4.88 -7.15 -20.48
CA PHE A 652 -5.95 -8.15 -20.56
C PHE A 652 -6.68 -8.33 -19.23
N LEU A 653 -5.95 -8.35 -18.10
CA LEU A 653 -6.59 -8.42 -16.79
C LEU A 653 -7.53 -7.23 -16.57
N ASN A 654 -7.08 -6.02 -16.90
CA ASN A 654 -7.89 -4.82 -16.74
C ASN A 654 -9.14 -4.89 -17.62
N VAL A 655 -9.02 -5.29 -18.88
CA VAL A 655 -10.16 -5.49 -19.78
C VAL A 655 -11.13 -6.52 -19.19
N GLN A 656 -10.65 -7.73 -18.87
CA GLN A 656 -11.47 -8.82 -18.35
C GLN A 656 -12.22 -8.42 -17.06
N ARG A 657 -11.52 -7.82 -16.09
CA ARG A 657 -12.09 -7.43 -14.79
C ARG A 657 -13.11 -6.31 -14.92
N ARG A 658 -12.90 -5.37 -15.85
CA ARG A 658 -13.81 -4.24 -16.09
C ARG A 658 -15.04 -4.66 -16.88
N SER A 659 -14.95 -5.69 -17.73
CA SER A 659 -16.08 -6.25 -18.48
C SER A 659 -16.90 -7.30 -17.71
N ALA A 660 -16.39 -7.79 -16.57
CA ALA A 660 -17.07 -8.82 -15.79
C ALA A 660 -18.36 -8.31 -15.14
N HIS A 661 -19.47 -9.03 -15.36
CA HIS A 661 -20.75 -8.75 -14.70
C HIS A 661 -20.81 -9.47 -13.35
N THR A 662 -20.99 -8.71 -12.26
CA THR A 662 -21.13 -9.28 -10.91
C THR A 662 -22.61 -9.61 -10.66
N LYS A 663 -22.97 -10.89 -10.49
CA LYS A 663 -24.30 -11.26 -9.99
C LYS A 663 -24.35 -11.05 -8.47
N ASN A 664 -25.14 -10.09 -8.02
CA ASN A 664 -25.36 -9.86 -6.59
C ASN A 664 -26.33 -10.92 -6.03
N SER A 665 -25.85 -11.74 -5.08
CA SER A 665 -26.70 -12.65 -4.32
C SER A 665 -26.99 -12.06 -2.95
N LYS A 666 -28.27 -11.97 -2.58
CA LYS A 666 -28.73 -11.52 -1.25
C LYS A 666 -29.11 -12.67 -0.31
N ARG A 667 -28.68 -13.89 -0.62
CA ARG A 667 -29.03 -15.09 0.15
C ARG A 667 -28.43 -15.01 1.56
N GLN A 668 -29.25 -15.11 2.60
CA GLN A 668 -28.84 -15.07 4.02
C GLN A 668 -28.84 -16.44 4.72
N LEU A 669 -29.50 -17.44 4.11
CA LEU A 669 -29.57 -18.81 4.62
C LEU A 669 -28.94 -19.79 3.61
N PRO A 670 -28.24 -20.85 4.07
CA PRO A 670 -27.61 -21.84 3.20
C PRO A 670 -28.65 -22.60 2.38
N ARG A 671 -28.34 -22.96 1.13
CA ARG A 671 -29.23 -23.82 0.33
C ARG A 671 -28.67 -25.23 0.29
N ILE A 672 -29.17 -26.08 1.17
CA ILE A 672 -28.66 -27.45 1.32
C ILE A 672 -29.52 -28.34 0.44
N GLU A 673 -28.95 -28.88 -0.62
CA GLU A 673 -29.62 -29.88 -1.44
C GLU A 673 -29.75 -31.16 -0.59
N LEU A 674 -30.98 -31.63 -0.42
CA LEU A 674 -31.31 -32.84 0.32
C LEU A 674 -31.61 -33.98 -0.64
N ASN A 675 -32.43 -33.72 -1.67
CA ASN A 675 -32.88 -34.71 -2.65
C ASN A 675 -33.36 -36.03 -2.03
N ARG A 676 -34.22 -35.94 -0.99
CA ARG A 676 -34.74 -37.10 -0.25
C ARG A 676 -36.25 -37.14 -0.25
N THR A 677 -36.79 -38.35 -0.33
CA THR A 677 -38.21 -38.60 -0.07
C THR A 677 -38.45 -38.67 1.44
N MET A 678 -39.46 -37.96 1.91
CA MET A 678 -39.92 -37.94 3.30
C MET A 678 -41.40 -38.28 3.34
N GLU A 679 -41.81 -38.96 4.40
CA GLU A 679 -43.21 -39.30 4.63
C GLU A 679 -43.92 -38.16 5.37
N THR A 680 -45.11 -37.84 4.91
CA THR A 680 -46.03 -36.97 5.62
C THR A 680 -46.75 -37.73 6.74
N ALA A 681 -47.31 -37.01 7.72
CA ALA A 681 -48.10 -37.62 8.79
C ALA A 681 -49.35 -38.40 8.27
N ASP A 682 -49.86 -38.07 7.09
CA ASP A 682 -50.94 -38.79 6.38
C ASP A 682 -50.43 -39.92 5.45
N GLY A 683 -49.15 -40.30 5.54
CA GLY A 683 -48.56 -41.45 4.86
C GLY A 683 -48.18 -41.25 3.39
N LYS A 684 -48.18 -40.01 2.88
CA LYS A 684 -47.76 -39.70 1.51
C LYS A 684 -46.26 -39.45 1.44
N SER A 685 -45.64 -39.88 0.35
CA SER A 685 -44.23 -39.64 0.07
C SER A 685 -44.03 -38.33 -0.69
N ILE A 686 -43.26 -37.40 -0.14
CA ILE A 686 -42.91 -36.13 -0.77
C ILE A 686 -41.39 -36.03 -0.93
N ARG A 687 -40.93 -35.69 -2.15
CA ARG A 687 -39.51 -35.45 -2.40
C ARG A 687 -39.13 -34.03 -2.01
N VAL A 688 -38.29 -33.90 -0.99
CA VAL A 688 -37.65 -32.65 -0.57
C VAL A 688 -36.39 -32.44 -1.39
N LEU A 689 -36.36 -31.37 -2.17
CA LEU A 689 -35.24 -30.99 -3.04
C LEU A 689 -34.14 -30.32 -2.22
N ASN A 690 -34.45 -29.24 -1.52
CA ASN A 690 -33.51 -28.51 -0.66
C ASN A 690 -34.18 -27.90 0.56
N CYS A 691 -33.39 -27.59 1.57
CA CYS A 691 -33.80 -26.90 2.79
C CYS A 691 -32.75 -25.87 3.21
N ASN A 692 -33.18 -24.80 3.87
CA ASN A 692 -32.33 -23.72 4.38
C ASN A 692 -32.56 -23.43 5.86
N TYR A 693 -32.94 -24.46 6.64
CA TYR A 693 -33.36 -24.40 8.05
C TYR A 693 -34.74 -23.80 8.31
N GLU A 694 -35.12 -22.72 7.61
CA GLU A 694 -36.43 -22.06 7.81
C GLU A 694 -37.45 -22.41 6.73
N TYR A 695 -36.97 -22.77 5.55
CA TYR A 695 -37.77 -23.11 4.39
C TYR A 695 -37.29 -24.41 3.78
N LEU A 696 -38.21 -25.11 3.15
CA LEU A 696 -37.91 -26.27 2.32
C LEU A 696 -38.64 -26.18 0.99
N LEU A 697 -37.98 -26.69 -0.04
CA LEU A 697 -38.51 -26.80 -1.38
C LEU A 697 -38.79 -28.27 -1.68
N VAL A 698 -40.04 -28.58 -2.04
CA VAL A 698 -40.45 -29.91 -2.48
C VAL A 698 -40.67 -29.96 -3.99
N GLU A 699 -40.54 -31.16 -4.55
CA GLU A 699 -40.91 -31.46 -5.92
C GLU A 699 -42.44 -31.38 -6.06
N ALA A 700 -42.91 -30.55 -6.99
CA ALA A 700 -44.34 -30.36 -7.21
C ALA A 700 -44.86 -31.41 -8.20
N SER A 701 -45.44 -32.49 -7.67
CA SER A 701 -46.20 -33.48 -8.43
C SER A 701 -47.68 -33.44 -8.00
N GLY A 702 -48.42 -32.42 -8.47
CA GLY A 702 -49.86 -32.24 -8.18
C GLY A 702 -50.19 -31.10 -7.21
N GLU A 703 -51.42 -31.09 -6.70
CA GLU A 703 -51.93 -30.06 -5.78
C GLU A 703 -51.35 -30.27 -4.37
N LEU A 704 -50.41 -29.41 -3.99
CA LEU A 704 -49.72 -29.48 -2.70
C LEU A 704 -50.52 -28.78 -1.58
N PRO A 705 -50.69 -29.40 -0.39
CA PRO A 705 -51.53 -28.91 0.69
C PRO A 705 -50.97 -27.63 1.34
N ASP A 706 -51.83 -26.80 1.92
CA ASP A 706 -51.38 -25.53 2.53
C ASP A 706 -50.57 -25.73 3.83
N LYS A 707 -50.84 -26.82 4.55
CA LYS A 707 -50.04 -27.27 5.70
C LYS A 707 -49.70 -28.75 5.53
N MET A 708 -48.49 -29.13 5.87
CA MET A 708 -48.05 -30.53 5.89
C MET A 708 -47.07 -30.77 7.04
N GLU A 709 -47.08 -31.97 7.58
CA GLU A 709 -46.13 -32.42 8.60
C GLU A 709 -45.24 -33.49 8.01
N LEU A 710 -43.93 -33.23 7.91
CA LEU A 710 -42.95 -34.16 7.34
C LEU A 710 -42.12 -34.79 8.45
N ARG A 711 -42.06 -36.13 8.50
CA ARG A 711 -41.22 -36.84 9.48
C ARG A 711 -39.78 -36.94 8.97
N ILE A 712 -38.81 -36.59 9.82
CA ILE A 712 -37.39 -36.76 9.49
C ILE A 712 -37.08 -38.27 9.46
N PRO A 713 -36.54 -38.80 8.35
CA PRO A 713 -36.34 -40.25 8.20
C PRO A 713 -35.53 -40.87 9.34
N GLY A 714 -36.07 -41.95 9.93
CA GLY A 714 -35.43 -42.68 11.03
C GLY A 714 -35.61 -42.06 12.42
N THR A 715 -36.47 -41.05 12.57
CA THR A 715 -36.71 -40.35 13.85
C THR A 715 -38.19 -40.02 14.05
N GLU A 716 -38.59 -39.72 15.29
CA GLU A 716 -39.95 -39.26 15.60
C GLU A 716 -40.14 -37.75 15.37
N THR A 717 -39.08 -37.02 15.02
CA THR A 717 -39.10 -35.57 14.84
C THR A 717 -39.89 -35.16 13.60
N VAL A 718 -40.81 -34.21 13.77
CA VAL A 718 -41.73 -33.73 12.74
C VAL A 718 -41.43 -32.27 12.36
N MET A 719 -41.38 -31.99 11.07
CA MET A 719 -41.26 -30.66 10.49
C MET A 719 -42.65 -30.14 10.11
N LYS A 720 -43.10 -29.07 10.78
CA LYS A 720 -44.40 -28.43 10.54
C LYS A 720 -44.27 -27.41 9.42
N CYS A 721 -44.77 -27.74 8.24
CA CYS A 721 -44.55 -26.98 7.00
C CYS A 721 -45.81 -26.19 6.62
N VAL A 722 -45.65 -24.89 6.35
CA VAL A 722 -46.72 -23.98 5.92
C VAL A 722 -46.37 -23.36 4.56
N LYS A 723 -47.28 -23.45 3.60
CA LYS A 723 -47.07 -22.96 2.24
C LYS A 723 -46.92 -21.44 2.23
N THR A 724 -45.91 -20.94 1.50
CA THR A 724 -45.51 -19.51 1.57
C THR A 724 -46.15 -18.63 0.49
N GLY A 725 -46.75 -19.23 -0.55
CA GLY A 725 -47.28 -18.51 -1.71
C GLY A 725 -46.22 -17.87 -2.64
N GLN A 726 -44.96 -17.78 -2.21
CA GLN A 726 -43.89 -17.10 -2.96
C GLN A 726 -43.39 -17.88 -4.17
N LYS A 727 -43.43 -19.22 -4.11
CA LYS A 727 -42.99 -20.11 -5.17
C LYS A 727 -43.70 -21.46 -5.04
N ALA A 728 -44.01 -22.10 -6.16
CA ALA A 728 -44.55 -23.46 -6.17
C ALA A 728 -43.60 -24.42 -5.43
N GLY A 729 -44.16 -25.20 -4.49
CA GLY A 729 -43.42 -26.16 -3.68
C GLY A 729 -42.58 -25.57 -2.53
N LEU A 730 -42.64 -24.26 -2.26
CA LEU A 730 -41.88 -23.63 -1.16
C LEU A 730 -42.70 -23.53 0.13
N TYR A 731 -42.21 -24.16 1.19
CA TYR A 731 -42.81 -24.18 2.52
C TYR A 731 -41.90 -23.51 3.55
N TYR A 732 -42.50 -22.80 4.49
CA TYR A 732 -41.90 -22.29 5.71
C TYR A 732 -42.09 -23.31 6.84
N LEU A 733 -41.08 -23.48 7.67
CA LEU A 733 -41.10 -24.40 8.81
C LEU A 733 -41.55 -23.66 10.06
N ASP A 734 -42.79 -23.84 10.50
CA ASP A 734 -43.35 -23.11 11.65
C ASP A 734 -42.60 -23.42 12.96
N ASN A 735 -42.08 -24.64 13.11
CA ASN A 735 -41.30 -25.08 14.27
C ASN A 735 -39.78 -25.07 14.05
N TRP A 736 -39.25 -24.27 13.12
CA TRP A 736 -37.81 -24.25 12.82
C TRP A 736 -36.94 -23.97 14.06
N LYS A 737 -37.37 -23.09 14.98
CA LYS A 737 -36.63 -22.78 16.21
C LYS A 737 -36.47 -23.98 17.12
N GLU A 738 -37.50 -24.81 17.25
CA GLU A 738 -37.44 -26.06 18.03
C GLU A 738 -36.54 -27.07 17.33
N LEU A 739 -36.68 -27.20 16.01
CA LEU A 739 -35.90 -28.14 15.19
C LEU A 739 -34.40 -27.85 15.24
N LEU A 740 -33.98 -26.59 15.34
CA LEU A 740 -32.56 -26.22 15.45
C LEU A 740 -31.83 -26.89 16.61
N PHE A 741 -32.53 -27.28 17.67
CA PHE A 741 -31.97 -27.96 18.84
C PHE A 741 -32.18 -29.48 18.83
N CYS A 742 -32.69 -30.03 17.73
CA CYS A 742 -32.88 -31.45 17.57
C CYS A 742 -31.74 -32.08 16.76
N ASP A 743 -31.06 -33.09 17.33
CA ASP A 743 -29.96 -33.80 16.66
C ASP A 743 -30.39 -34.44 15.33
N ALA A 744 -31.64 -34.90 15.24
CA ALA A 744 -32.21 -35.45 14.02
C ALA A 744 -32.20 -34.46 12.85
N PHE A 745 -32.52 -33.19 13.14
CA PHE A 745 -32.54 -32.13 12.15
C PHE A 745 -31.12 -31.75 11.71
N GLU A 746 -30.16 -31.75 12.62
CA GLU A 746 -28.76 -31.50 12.28
C GLU A 746 -28.15 -32.65 11.43
N GLN A 747 -28.46 -33.90 11.78
CA GLN A 747 -28.02 -35.08 11.03
C GLN A 747 -28.60 -35.14 9.62
N LEU A 748 -29.82 -34.63 9.41
CA LEU A 748 -30.44 -34.54 8.09
C LEU A 748 -29.54 -33.79 7.08
N PHE A 749 -28.90 -32.72 7.52
CA PHE A 749 -27.98 -31.93 6.70
C PHE A 749 -26.61 -32.60 6.57
N ALA A 750 -26.06 -33.11 7.68
CA ALA A 750 -24.74 -33.75 7.70
C ALA A 750 -24.63 -34.96 6.75
N LEU A 751 -25.68 -35.78 6.66
CA LEU A 751 -25.72 -36.94 5.75
C LEU A 751 -25.83 -36.56 4.27
N SER A 752 -26.36 -35.38 3.97
CA SER A 752 -26.42 -34.88 2.59
C SER A 752 -25.05 -34.39 2.15
N GLU A 753 -24.38 -33.62 3.01
CA GLU A 753 -23.05 -33.06 2.76
C GLU A 753 -21.98 -34.18 2.66
N ALA A 754 -22.12 -35.28 3.40
CA ALA A 754 -21.20 -36.43 3.31
C ALA A 754 -21.34 -37.26 2.03
N LYS A 755 -22.52 -37.27 1.38
CA LYS A 755 -22.75 -38.03 0.14
C LYS A 755 -22.15 -37.35 -1.09
N GLU A 756 -22.10 -36.01 -1.13
CA GLU A 756 -21.47 -35.27 -2.22
C GLU A 756 -19.94 -35.42 -2.22
N ASN A 757 -19.30 -35.55 -1.05
CA ASN A 757 -17.84 -35.74 -0.92
C ASN A 757 -17.30 -37.09 -1.43
N LYS A 758 -18.17 -38.03 -1.82
CA LYS A 758 -17.77 -39.31 -2.44
C LYS A 758 -17.87 -39.30 -3.98
N VAL A 759 -18.30 -38.19 -4.57
CA VAL A 759 -18.59 -38.08 -6.02
C VAL A 759 -17.74 -36.99 -6.71
N SER A 760 -16.81 -36.33 -5.99
CA SER A 760 -15.86 -35.36 -6.54
C SER A 760 -14.46 -35.90 -6.81
#